data_AF-A0A842SGT4-F1
#
_entry.id   AF-A0A842SGT4-F1
#
_cell.length_a   1.000
_cell.length_b   1.000
_cell.length_c   1.000
_cell.angle_alpha   90.00
_cell.angle_beta   90.00
_cell.angle_gamma   90.00
#
_symmetry.space_group_name_H-M   'P 1'
#
loop_
_entity.id
_entity.type
_entity.pdbx_description
1 polymer ?
#
loop_
_entity_poly.entity_id
_entity_poly.type
_entity_poly.pdbx_seq_one_letter_code
_entity_poly.pdbx_strand_id
1 'polypeptide(L)'
;MAKHLKFDTTKDIKISKDIINQVIGQDEAVDVIRKAAEQRRHVLLIGEPGTGKSMLGLALAELLPKEKLVDVISFPNPNDENQPLIRTMSAGKGREFVTKAKMQTMSMFKNQNIIMIILALVATILPYYFWKTGQISDIIYAATMVTGMVFIFGVMFMINFGKKMEKQTQVPKVIVDNYGRKQAPFFDATGAHAGALLGDVLHDPFQSHYPDNCIYYTDNKLNIKKRNLKMLTDNFWTNLHLYKEVKENKNYEAVFLPKNELQVLGKNNNSVSPVEVLSSNRYDYEGEMIKLTISKQKKLIVTPEHKIAVQRNEKTQYIEASKLTRNDEILSLNENVIIDEQDIFNTYNVKQQEQCKLYYQYLEIKKQNPTWGYKRIAKAMGQKYAKTRWWHAGKHKPVPVQTAEWLKQRGLLPLTYDNPKIQIIAKILGATLGDGGIFENLNGIFLSSKEKSNVLEFQKDLEKIFGLDKGENLRIIEGGEFGHSWCYQNTNRKIIRFFIAIKSPVGKKSSQELTIPGWIYKKNNLTKEFFASLLGSEAGIPKVHVSKIRLNTFDFAISGEEGLKQNRINFLEKIKNYLASVDVKTGKISTRKIRTKKSDKGSILYRFMISTEFQNLINFSKNCKINYCNYKKEKLTKTINKFRKIKKQRYDKLISEGYGAESAMNQLNLSPRALYEILNDTEFIVKERKSVYA
;
A
#
# COMPACT_ATOMS: atom_id res chain seq x y z
N MET A 1 47.96 -30.58 43.13
CA MET A 1 47.49 -31.18 44.40
C MET A 1 46.54 -30.20 45.07
N ALA A 2 45.25 -30.52 45.19
CA ALA A 2 44.31 -29.66 45.89
C ALA A 2 44.51 -29.83 47.42
N LYS A 3 44.78 -28.74 48.14
CA LYS A 3 44.79 -28.75 49.61
C LYS A 3 43.36 -28.98 50.09
N HIS A 4 43.10 -30.10 50.75
CA HIS A 4 41.83 -30.30 51.46
C HIS A 4 41.74 -29.30 52.63
N LEU A 5 40.82 -28.35 52.52
CA LEU A 5 40.45 -27.45 53.61
C LEU A 5 39.58 -28.23 54.61
N LYS A 6 39.97 -28.25 55.88
CA LYS A 6 39.11 -28.74 56.97
C LYS A 6 38.21 -27.60 57.44
N PHE A 7 36.90 -27.80 57.36
CA PHE A 7 35.87 -26.87 57.83
C PHE A 7 34.63 -27.66 58.25
N ASP A 8 33.85 -27.13 59.20
CA ASP A 8 32.62 -27.76 59.67
C ASP A 8 31.41 -27.31 58.84
N THR A 9 31.37 -26.04 58.42
CA THR A 9 30.31 -25.49 57.57
C THR A 9 30.85 -24.58 56.47
N THR A 10 30.09 -24.37 55.39
CA THR A 10 30.49 -23.45 54.31
C THR A 10 30.55 -21.99 54.74
N LYS A 11 30.02 -21.63 55.93
CA LYS A 11 30.16 -20.28 56.51
C LYS A 11 31.59 -19.98 56.93
N ASP A 12 32.39 -21.01 57.20
CA ASP A 12 33.77 -20.90 57.68
C ASP A 12 34.75 -20.64 56.53
N ILE A 13 34.28 -20.73 55.27
CA ILE A 13 35.08 -20.51 54.06
C ILE A 13 35.07 -19.01 53.73
N LYS A 14 36.25 -18.38 53.77
CA LYS A 14 36.42 -16.98 53.36
C LYS A 14 36.28 -16.85 51.83
N ILE A 15 35.26 -16.12 51.39
CA ILE A 15 35.02 -15.81 49.97
C ILE A 15 35.65 -14.44 49.65
N SER A 16 36.32 -14.33 48.50
CA SER A 16 36.89 -13.06 48.04
C SER A 16 35.80 -12.02 47.75
N LYS A 17 36.09 -10.74 47.96
CA LYS A 17 35.16 -9.66 47.62
C LYS A 17 35.12 -9.36 46.12
N ASP A 18 36.23 -9.57 45.42
CA ASP A 18 36.32 -9.28 43.99
C ASP A 18 35.69 -10.41 43.18
N ILE A 19 34.80 -10.06 42.24
CA ILE A 19 34.06 -11.06 41.46
C ILE A 19 35.00 -11.92 40.62
N ILE A 20 36.09 -11.34 40.11
CA ILE A 20 37.08 -12.06 39.30
C ILE A 20 37.70 -13.24 40.05
N ASN A 21 37.86 -13.14 41.37
CA ASN A 21 38.46 -14.16 42.22
C ASN A 21 37.44 -15.21 42.71
N GLN A 22 36.16 -15.02 42.37
CA GLN A 22 35.08 -15.99 42.65
C GLN A 22 34.80 -16.90 41.45
N VAL A 23 35.41 -16.66 40.30
CA VAL A 23 35.29 -17.54 39.13
C VAL A 23 36.09 -18.83 39.38
N ILE A 24 35.43 -19.98 39.27
CA ILE A 24 36.03 -21.29 39.61
C ILE A 24 36.35 -22.06 38.33
N GLY A 25 37.57 -22.61 38.26
CA GLY A 25 37.97 -23.57 37.21
C GLY A 25 38.17 -22.98 35.82
N GLN A 26 38.39 -21.66 35.70
CA GLN A 26 38.59 -20.95 34.44
C GLN A 26 39.78 -19.96 34.52
N ASP A 27 40.94 -20.44 34.98
CA ASP A 27 42.11 -19.61 35.25
C ASP A 27 42.59 -18.82 34.01
N GLU A 28 42.61 -19.46 32.85
CA GLU A 28 42.98 -18.79 31.58
C GLU A 28 42.00 -17.67 31.22
N ALA A 29 40.69 -17.89 31.38
CA ALA A 29 39.68 -16.88 31.10
C ALA A 29 39.80 -15.69 32.05
N VAL A 30 40.06 -15.96 33.33
CA VAL A 30 40.31 -14.93 34.35
C VAL A 30 41.52 -14.07 33.99
N ASP A 31 42.62 -14.67 33.55
CA ASP A 31 43.82 -13.93 33.14
C ASP A 31 43.60 -13.09 31.88
N VAL A 32 42.84 -13.60 30.91
CA VAL A 32 42.44 -12.84 29.72
C VAL A 32 41.55 -11.65 30.11
N ILE A 33 40.60 -11.84 31.02
CA ILE A 33 39.73 -10.75 31.50
C ILE A 33 40.54 -9.66 32.21
N ARG A 34 41.50 -10.02 33.08
CA ARG A 34 42.39 -9.04 33.72
C ARG A 34 43.17 -8.22 32.69
N LYS A 35 43.80 -8.89 31.71
CA LYS A 35 44.53 -8.22 30.62
C LYS A 35 43.62 -7.33 29.78
N ALA A 36 42.40 -7.80 29.49
CA ALA A 36 41.44 -7.05 28.70
C ALA A 36 40.92 -5.80 29.44
N ALA A 37 40.74 -5.88 30.76
CA ALA A 37 40.39 -4.74 31.61
C ALA A 37 41.48 -3.66 31.57
N GLU A 38 42.73 -4.05 31.77
CA GLU A 38 43.90 -3.16 31.75
C GLU A 38 44.07 -2.49 30.38
N GLN A 39 43.94 -3.27 29.30
CA GLN A 39 44.16 -2.80 27.93
C GLN A 39 42.91 -2.23 27.26
N ARG A 40 41.74 -2.25 27.93
CA ARG A 40 40.43 -1.85 27.39
C ARG A 40 40.08 -2.53 26.07
N ARG A 41 40.27 -3.84 26.01
CA ARG A 41 39.95 -4.65 24.83
C ARG A 41 38.58 -5.29 24.94
N HIS A 42 37.93 -5.46 23.78
CA HIS A 42 36.73 -6.26 23.69
C HIS A 42 37.07 -7.74 23.91
N VAL A 43 36.20 -8.47 24.60
CA VAL A 43 36.36 -9.90 24.87
C VAL A 43 35.16 -10.65 24.30
N LEU A 44 35.43 -11.72 23.56
CA LEU A 44 34.42 -12.66 23.09
C LEU A 44 34.54 -13.94 23.93
N LEU A 45 33.55 -14.19 24.77
CA LEU A 45 33.49 -15.39 25.61
C LEU A 45 32.68 -16.49 24.90
N ILE A 46 33.32 -17.62 24.63
CA ILE A 46 32.70 -18.77 23.97
C ILE A 46 32.68 -19.93 24.97
N GLY A 47 31.50 -20.53 25.16
CA GLY A 47 31.33 -21.69 26.03
C GLY A 47 29.87 -22.11 26.13
N GLU A 48 29.62 -23.31 26.64
CA GLU A 48 28.27 -23.87 26.80
C GLU A 48 27.37 -22.99 27.69
N PRO A 49 26.05 -23.02 27.53
CA PRO A 49 25.13 -22.32 28.43
C PRO A 49 25.37 -22.70 29.91
N GLY A 50 25.30 -21.72 30.82
CA GLY A 50 25.51 -21.97 32.25
C GLY A 50 26.97 -21.96 32.73
N THR A 51 27.96 -21.76 31.85
CA THR A 51 29.39 -21.77 32.24
C THR A 51 29.92 -20.46 32.87
N GLY A 52 29.06 -19.55 33.34
CA GLY A 52 29.51 -18.34 34.02
C GLY A 52 30.00 -17.17 33.14
N LYS A 53 29.70 -17.16 31.83
CA LYS A 53 30.09 -16.06 30.90
C LYS A 53 29.68 -14.66 31.38
N SER A 54 28.45 -14.50 31.90
CA SER A 54 27.98 -13.21 32.41
C SER A 54 28.74 -12.76 33.67
N MET A 55 29.17 -13.71 34.50
CA MET A 55 29.98 -13.43 35.71
C MET A 55 31.37 -12.89 35.33
N LEU A 56 32.00 -13.43 34.29
CA LEU A 56 33.24 -12.89 33.73
C LEU A 56 33.04 -11.48 33.14
N GLY A 57 31.90 -11.20 32.52
CA GLY A 57 31.55 -9.86 32.05
C GLY A 57 31.37 -8.84 33.19
N LEU A 58 30.73 -9.24 34.28
CA LEU A 58 30.62 -8.44 35.51
C LEU A 58 32.01 -8.17 36.12
N ALA A 59 32.85 -9.20 36.21
CA ALA A 59 34.21 -9.09 36.71
C ALA A 59 35.06 -8.12 35.85
N LEU A 60 34.91 -8.17 34.52
CA LEU A 60 35.55 -7.22 33.62
C LEU A 60 35.13 -5.78 33.92
N ALA A 61 33.82 -5.53 34.10
CA ALA A 61 33.31 -4.20 34.38
C ALA A 61 33.80 -3.64 35.74
N GLU A 62 33.94 -4.50 36.75
CA GLU A 62 34.50 -4.14 38.06
C GLU A 62 36.00 -3.80 37.99
N LEU A 63 36.77 -4.55 37.17
CA LEU A 63 38.21 -4.34 36.98
C LEU A 63 38.56 -3.14 36.12
N LEU A 64 37.60 -2.58 35.36
CA LEU A 64 37.85 -1.39 34.57
C LEU A 64 38.33 -0.23 35.47
N PRO A 65 39.34 0.53 35.04
CA PRO A 65 39.85 1.65 35.82
C PRO A 65 38.72 2.66 36.10
N LYS A 66 38.67 3.18 37.33
CA LYS A 66 37.67 4.18 37.75
C LYS A 66 37.89 5.49 37.00
N GLU A 67 37.25 5.64 35.85
CA GLU A 67 37.25 6.88 35.09
C GLU A 67 36.26 7.91 35.65
N LYS A 68 36.47 9.17 35.28
CA LYS A 68 35.48 10.23 35.50
C LYS A 68 34.26 9.93 34.63
N LEU A 69 33.23 9.35 35.23
CA LEU A 69 31.95 9.13 34.56
C LEU A 69 31.40 10.46 34.00
N VAL A 70 30.69 10.37 32.90
CA VAL A 70 30.09 11.52 32.22
C VAL A 70 28.57 11.36 32.11
N ASP A 71 27.85 12.46 32.24
CA ASP A 71 26.45 12.54 31.84
C ASP A 71 26.36 12.95 30.37
N VAL A 72 25.35 12.45 29.65
CA VAL A 72 25.06 12.80 28.25
C VAL A 72 23.74 13.57 28.19
N ILE A 73 23.77 14.75 27.57
CA ILE A 73 22.63 15.67 27.51
C ILE A 73 22.30 15.96 26.04
N SER A 74 21.02 15.92 25.69
CA SER A 74 20.49 16.35 24.40
C SER A 74 19.87 17.73 24.49
N PHE A 75 20.26 18.58 23.54
CA PHE A 75 19.78 19.93 23.36
C PHE A 75 18.96 20.01 22.07
N PRO A 76 17.92 20.86 22.05
CA PRO A 76 17.26 21.21 20.80
C PRO A 76 18.22 21.90 19.84
N ASN A 77 18.09 21.61 18.55
CA ASN A 77 18.87 22.27 17.50
C ASN A 77 17.97 23.27 16.76
N PRO A 78 18.24 24.58 16.83
CA PRO A 78 17.41 25.59 16.17
C PRO A 78 17.52 25.59 14.63
N ASN A 79 18.59 25.00 14.07
CA ASN A 79 18.82 24.96 12.63
C ASN A 79 18.22 23.72 11.95
N ASP A 80 18.18 22.58 12.65
CA ASP A 80 17.60 21.33 12.16
C ASP A 80 17.01 20.52 13.33
N GLU A 81 15.68 20.51 13.42
CA GLU A 81 14.92 19.81 14.45
C GLU A 81 15.23 18.29 14.48
N ASN A 82 15.52 17.68 13.33
CA ASN A 82 15.79 16.24 13.24
C ASN A 82 17.21 15.87 13.67
N GLN A 83 18.06 16.85 13.98
CA GLN A 83 19.44 16.65 14.39
C GLN A 83 19.72 17.29 15.75
N PRO A 84 19.30 16.67 16.88
CA PRO A 84 19.53 17.22 18.20
C PRO A 84 21.02 17.31 18.53
N LEU A 85 21.41 18.35 19.29
CA LEU A 85 22.80 18.55 19.69
C LEU A 85 23.10 17.73 20.95
N ILE A 86 24.15 16.91 20.91
CA ILE A 86 24.57 16.06 22.04
C ILE A 86 25.80 16.66 22.71
N ARG A 87 25.79 16.80 24.04
CA ARG A 87 26.94 17.25 24.85
C ARG A 87 27.18 16.33 26.04
N THR A 88 28.44 16.23 26.45
CA THR A 88 28.86 15.49 27.64
C THR A 88 29.24 16.45 28.77
N MET A 89 28.97 16.05 30.01
CA MET A 89 29.38 16.78 31.22
C MET A 89 29.91 15.79 32.26
N SER A 90 30.63 16.26 33.28
CA SER A 90 31.03 15.40 34.40
C SER A 90 29.81 14.84 35.12
N ALA A 91 29.87 13.57 35.54
CA ALA A 91 28.76 12.89 36.23
C ALA A 91 28.15 13.73 37.35
N GLY A 92 26.83 13.79 37.35
CA GLY A 92 26.00 14.51 38.30
C GLY A 92 25.72 15.98 37.96
N LYS A 93 26.50 16.61 37.09
CA LYS A 93 26.23 18.00 36.64
C LYS A 93 25.09 18.08 35.64
N GLY A 94 24.73 16.99 34.96
CA GLY A 94 23.66 17.00 33.95
C GLY A 94 22.28 17.29 34.56
N ARG A 95 21.96 16.65 35.69
CA ARG A 95 20.71 16.92 36.44
C ARG A 95 20.64 18.36 36.94
N GLU A 96 21.74 18.84 37.52
CA GLU A 96 21.84 20.21 38.05
C GLU A 96 21.64 21.24 36.94
N PHE A 97 22.27 21.02 35.78
CA PHE A 97 22.15 21.89 34.62
C PHE A 97 20.71 21.94 34.08
N VAL A 98 20.08 20.79 33.87
CA VAL A 98 18.68 20.74 33.40
C VAL A 98 17.74 21.39 34.41
N THR A 99 17.98 21.21 35.71
CA THR A 99 17.18 21.86 36.76
C THR A 99 17.36 23.38 36.74
N LYS A 100 18.58 23.89 36.58
CA LYS A 100 18.86 25.32 36.41
C LYS A 100 18.21 25.89 35.14
N ALA A 101 18.27 25.17 34.02
CA ALA A 101 17.63 25.58 32.77
C ALA A 101 16.10 25.65 32.88
N LYS A 102 15.48 24.71 33.61
CA LYS A 102 14.04 24.75 33.95
C LYS A 102 13.71 25.93 34.87
N MET A 103 14.54 26.20 35.88
CA MET A 103 14.30 27.33 36.80
C MET A 103 14.46 28.68 36.12
N GLN A 104 15.42 28.84 35.20
CA GLN A 104 15.61 30.08 34.43
C GLN A 104 14.41 30.40 33.54
N THR A 105 13.84 29.39 32.89
CA THR A 105 12.64 29.54 32.06
C THR A 105 11.41 29.87 32.91
N MET A 106 11.24 29.28 34.09
CA MET A 106 10.15 29.63 35.02
C MET A 106 10.32 31.00 35.70
N SER A 107 11.56 31.43 35.97
CA SER A 107 11.87 32.69 36.67
C SER A 107 11.56 33.94 35.84
N MET A 108 11.65 33.87 34.50
CA MET A 108 11.31 35.01 33.62
C MET A 108 9.87 35.49 33.82
N PHE A 109 8.93 34.56 34.08
CA PHE A 109 7.51 34.89 34.24
C PHE A 109 7.14 35.41 35.64
N LYS A 110 7.95 35.11 36.67
CA LYS A 110 7.66 35.54 38.05
C LYS A 110 7.85 37.04 38.23
N ASN A 111 8.90 37.62 37.65
CA ASN A 111 9.17 39.06 37.75
C ASN A 111 8.15 39.90 36.96
N GLN A 112 7.70 39.42 35.80
CA GLN A 112 6.68 40.12 35.01
C GLN A 112 5.32 40.13 35.74
N ASN A 113 4.90 39.00 36.32
CA ASN A 113 3.63 38.94 37.08
C ASN A 113 3.66 39.84 38.33
N ILE A 114 4.79 39.91 39.03
CA ILE A 114 4.95 40.79 40.21
C ILE A 114 4.85 42.27 39.79
N ILE A 115 5.50 42.68 38.71
CA ILE A 115 5.42 44.06 38.19
C ILE A 115 3.96 44.42 37.84
N MET A 116 3.23 43.52 37.17
CA MET A 116 1.83 43.76 36.80
C MET A 116 0.90 43.86 38.03
N ILE A 117 1.16 43.07 39.09
CA ILE A 117 0.43 43.16 40.36
C ILE A 117 0.71 44.50 41.06
N ILE A 118 1.97 44.96 41.07
CA ILE A 118 2.33 46.27 41.64
C ILE A 118 1.61 47.39 40.88
N LEU A 119 1.60 47.38 39.54
CA LEU A 119 0.89 48.37 38.74
C LEU A 119 -0.62 48.37 39.00
N ALA A 120 -1.24 47.20 39.19
CA ALA A 120 -2.66 47.09 39.54
C ALA A 120 -2.98 47.65 40.93
N LEU A 121 -2.10 47.42 41.92
CA LEU A 121 -2.23 48.00 43.26
C LEU A 121 -2.06 49.52 43.24
N VAL A 122 -1.09 50.02 42.48
CA VAL A 122 -0.85 51.47 42.32
C VAL A 122 -2.07 52.15 41.68
N ALA A 123 -2.65 51.55 40.65
CA ALA A 123 -3.84 52.08 39.95
C ALA A 123 -5.09 52.18 40.85
N THR A 124 -5.15 51.45 41.97
CA THR A 124 -6.29 51.46 42.90
C THR A 124 -6.03 52.30 44.15
N ILE A 125 -4.82 52.21 44.71
CA ILE A 125 -4.47 52.88 45.97
C ILE A 125 -4.23 54.38 45.76
N LEU A 126 -3.58 54.79 44.66
CA LEU A 126 -3.28 56.21 44.42
C LEU A 126 -4.54 57.08 44.29
N PRO A 127 -5.57 56.73 43.48
CA PRO A 127 -6.76 57.56 43.37
C PRO A 127 -7.54 57.62 44.70
N TYR A 128 -7.56 56.53 45.48
CA TYR A 128 -8.18 56.53 46.80
C TYR A 128 -7.47 57.48 47.78
N TYR A 129 -6.13 57.49 47.78
CA TYR A 129 -5.35 58.39 48.62
C TYR A 129 -5.63 59.86 48.28
N PHE A 130 -5.62 60.22 46.98
CA PHE A 130 -5.86 61.59 46.53
C PHE A 130 -7.30 62.09 46.77
N TRP A 131 -8.28 61.18 46.71
CA TRP A 131 -9.65 61.51 47.08
C TRP A 131 -9.78 61.77 48.57
N LYS A 132 -9.19 60.93 49.42
CA LYS A 132 -9.22 61.09 50.88
C LYS A 132 -8.53 62.37 51.35
N THR A 133 -7.49 62.83 50.66
CA THR A 133 -6.82 64.12 50.95
C THR A 133 -7.51 65.33 50.33
N GLY A 134 -8.66 65.14 49.66
CA GLY A 134 -9.48 66.22 49.10
C GLY A 134 -8.92 66.84 47.82
N GLN A 135 -7.91 66.23 47.19
CA GLN A 135 -7.25 66.78 45.99
C GLN A 135 -8.02 66.50 44.69
N ILE A 136 -8.92 65.51 44.69
CA ILE A 136 -9.79 65.17 43.56
C ILE A 136 -11.25 65.12 44.01
N SER A 137 -12.17 65.54 43.13
CA SER A 137 -13.61 65.52 43.38
C SER A 137 -14.20 64.10 43.29
N ASP A 138 -15.37 63.89 43.87
CA ASP A 138 -16.07 62.60 43.88
C ASP A 138 -16.30 62.04 42.46
N ILE A 139 -16.55 62.91 41.49
CA ILE A 139 -16.76 62.54 40.08
C ILE A 139 -15.46 62.02 39.46
N ILE A 140 -14.33 62.66 39.73
CA ILE A 140 -13.01 62.24 39.22
C ILE A 140 -12.57 60.94 39.89
N TYR A 141 -12.85 60.77 41.18
CA TYR A 141 -12.60 59.53 41.89
C TYR A 141 -13.42 58.36 41.30
N ALA A 142 -14.71 58.54 41.06
CA ALA A 142 -15.56 57.53 40.43
C ALA A 142 -15.07 57.17 39.01
N ALA A 143 -14.70 58.15 38.19
CA ALA A 143 -14.18 57.92 36.84
C ALA A 143 -12.86 57.13 36.86
N THR A 144 -11.92 57.49 37.74
CA THR A 144 -10.62 56.81 37.86
C THR A 144 -10.75 55.39 38.38
N MET A 145 -11.70 55.10 39.27
CA MET A 145 -12.01 53.73 39.71
C MET A 145 -12.54 52.86 38.56
N VAL A 146 -13.43 53.38 37.71
CA VAL A 146 -13.93 52.65 36.54
C VAL A 146 -12.81 52.34 35.55
N THR A 147 -11.95 53.33 35.25
CA THR A 147 -10.77 53.12 34.39
C THR A 147 -9.80 52.11 35.00
N GLY A 148 -9.56 52.18 36.31
CA GLY A 148 -8.74 51.23 37.05
C GLY A 148 -9.28 49.80 36.98
N MET A 149 -10.60 49.61 37.11
CA MET A 149 -11.22 48.29 36.97
C MET A 149 -11.05 47.72 35.55
N VAL A 150 -11.26 48.52 34.51
CA VAL A 150 -11.05 48.09 33.12
C VAL A 150 -9.58 47.70 32.88
N PHE A 151 -8.63 48.47 33.44
CA PHE A 151 -7.21 48.16 33.37
C PHE A 151 -6.88 46.83 34.06
N ILE A 152 -7.39 46.58 35.28
CA ILE A 152 -7.18 45.32 36.01
C ILE A 152 -7.75 44.14 35.21
N PHE A 153 -8.97 44.28 34.67
CA PHE A 153 -9.57 43.24 33.82
C PHE A 153 -8.73 42.98 32.57
N GLY A 154 -8.22 44.03 31.91
CA GLY A 154 -7.33 43.89 30.76
C GLY A 154 -6.02 43.19 31.10
N VAL A 155 -5.39 43.52 32.24
CA VAL A 155 -4.17 42.87 32.73
C VAL A 155 -4.43 41.41 33.08
N MET A 156 -5.52 41.11 33.78
CA MET A 156 -5.90 39.74 34.14
C MET A 156 -6.19 38.88 32.90
N PHE A 157 -6.83 39.47 31.89
CA PHE A 157 -7.07 38.82 30.60
C PHE A 157 -5.75 38.56 29.87
N MET A 158 -4.81 39.51 29.86
CA MET A 158 -3.49 39.37 29.24
C MET A 158 -2.62 38.31 29.92
N ILE A 159 -2.62 38.22 31.26
CA ILE A 159 -1.91 37.17 32.00
C ILE A 159 -2.50 35.78 31.67
N ASN A 160 -3.82 35.67 31.56
CA ASN A 160 -4.49 34.41 31.22
C ASN A 160 -4.30 34.01 29.75
N PHE A 161 -4.25 34.97 28.82
CA PHE A 161 -3.99 34.70 27.40
C PHE A 161 -2.51 34.43 27.11
N GLY A 162 -1.60 35.12 27.79
CA GLY A 162 -0.16 34.88 27.69
C GLY A 162 0.24 33.46 28.09
N LYS A 163 -0.44 32.87 29.09
CA LYS A 163 -0.28 31.45 29.47
C LYS A 163 -0.73 30.46 28.39
N LYS A 164 -1.66 30.84 27.51
CA LYS A 164 -2.09 30.00 26.37
C LYS A 164 -1.14 30.08 25.17
N MET A 165 -0.32 31.12 25.06
CA MET A 165 0.74 31.25 24.05
C MET A 165 2.08 30.66 24.53
N GLU A 166 2.01 29.52 25.20
CA GLU A 166 3.19 28.78 25.64
C GLU A 166 3.88 28.16 24.42
N LYS A 167 4.85 28.88 23.82
CA LYS A 167 5.87 28.18 23.03
C LYS A 167 6.58 27.27 24.02
N GLN A 168 6.36 25.95 23.92
CA GLN A 168 7.09 24.94 24.67
C GLN A 168 8.58 25.28 24.60
N THR A 169 9.10 25.84 25.69
CA THR A 169 10.50 26.25 25.71
C THR A 169 11.27 24.95 25.77
N GLN A 170 12.01 24.63 24.70
CA GLN A 170 12.61 23.32 24.55
C GLN A 170 13.76 23.16 25.56
N VAL A 171 13.45 22.55 26.69
CA VAL A 171 14.43 22.30 27.76
C VAL A 171 15.32 21.11 27.38
N PRO A 172 16.65 21.20 27.57
CA PRO A 172 17.55 20.07 27.37
C PRO A 172 17.17 18.85 28.22
N LYS A 173 17.44 17.64 27.71
CA LYS A 173 17.12 16.37 28.38
C LYS A 173 18.40 15.59 28.70
N VAL A 174 18.49 15.02 29.89
CA VAL A 174 19.56 14.07 30.24
C VAL A 174 19.20 12.70 29.64
N ILE A 175 20.07 12.15 28.79
CA ILE A 175 19.89 10.84 28.15
C ILE A 175 20.64 9.75 28.92
N VAL A 176 21.88 10.04 29.35
CA VAL A 176 22.67 9.13 30.20
C VAL A 176 23.02 9.86 31.47
N ASP A 177 22.70 9.23 32.59
CA ASP A 177 22.79 9.81 33.91
C ASP A 177 23.60 8.90 34.84
N ASN A 178 24.76 9.39 35.24
CA ASN A 178 25.69 8.68 36.11
C ASN A 178 25.76 9.30 37.52
N TYR A 179 24.74 10.07 37.93
CA TYR A 179 24.69 10.65 39.28
C TYR A 179 24.84 9.59 40.37
N GLY A 180 25.78 9.82 41.29
CA GLY A 180 26.03 8.95 42.45
C GLY A 180 26.76 7.63 42.16
N ARG A 181 27.13 7.35 40.90
CA ARG A 181 27.87 6.13 40.54
C ARG A 181 29.38 6.33 40.72
N LYS A 182 30.03 5.34 41.35
CA LYS A 182 31.49 5.33 41.58
C LYS A 182 32.26 4.40 40.63
N GLN A 183 31.56 3.53 39.91
CA GLN A 183 32.13 2.53 38.99
C GLN A 183 31.34 2.55 37.68
N ALA A 184 31.98 2.05 36.61
CA ALA A 184 31.35 1.93 35.30
C ALA A 184 30.15 0.95 35.37
N PRO A 185 29.02 1.27 34.73
CA PRO A 185 27.87 0.39 34.74
C PRO A 185 28.10 -0.84 33.85
N PHE A 186 27.72 -2.00 34.36
CA PHE A 186 27.51 -3.20 33.55
C PHE A 186 26.09 -3.19 33.01
N PHE A 187 25.94 -3.27 31.68
CA PHE A 187 24.66 -3.40 31.01
C PHE A 187 24.60 -4.76 30.30
N ASP A 188 23.68 -5.63 30.74
CA ASP A 188 23.36 -6.85 30.02
C ASP A 188 22.38 -6.52 28.89
N ALA A 189 22.84 -6.63 27.65
CA ALA A 189 22.04 -6.40 26.45
C ALA A 189 21.69 -7.70 25.70
N THR A 190 21.77 -8.85 26.38
CA THR A 190 21.43 -10.15 25.79
C THR A 190 19.97 -10.17 25.35
N GLY A 191 19.74 -10.40 24.05
CA GLY A 191 18.39 -10.41 23.48
C GLY A 191 17.77 -9.03 23.25
N ALA A 192 18.49 -7.94 23.48
CA ALA A 192 17.99 -6.59 23.21
C ALA A 192 17.77 -6.37 21.70
N HIS A 193 16.60 -5.83 21.35
CA HIS A 193 16.30 -5.40 19.99
C HIS A 193 17.08 -4.13 19.62
N ALA A 194 17.15 -3.82 18.32
CA ALA A 194 18.01 -2.74 17.80
C ALA A 194 17.79 -1.39 18.49
N GLY A 195 16.54 -1.00 18.76
CA GLY A 195 16.23 0.26 19.44
C GLY A 195 16.70 0.30 20.91
N ALA A 196 16.59 -0.82 21.63
CA ALA A 196 17.06 -0.92 23.00
C ALA A 196 18.60 -0.92 23.10
N LEU A 197 19.29 -1.52 22.10
CA LEU A 197 20.75 -1.61 22.07
C LEU A 197 21.43 -0.33 21.54
N LEU A 198 20.88 0.26 20.48
CA LEU A 198 21.50 1.37 19.73
C LEU A 198 20.88 2.72 20.04
N GLY A 199 19.81 2.75 20.83
CA GLY A 199 18.98 3.93 21.07
C GLY A 199 17.85 4.04 20.04
N ASP A 200 16.73 4.61 20.48
CA ASP A 200 15.53 4.80 19.65
C ASP A 200 14.98 6.23 19.83
N VAL A 201 14.39 6.77 18.77
CA VAL A 201 13.66 8.04 18.81
C VAL A 201 12.19 7.69 18.88
N LEU A 202 11.60 7.84 20.07
CA LEU A 202 10.18 7.55 20.26
C LEU A 202 9.34 8.36 19.26
N HIS A 203 8.45 7.65 18.56
CA HIS A 203 7.45 8.29 17.73
C HIS A 203 6.56 9.20 18.57
N ASP A 204 6.29 10.39 18.02
CA ASP A 204 5.41 11.37 18.64
C ASP A 204 3.98 10.82 18.75
N PRO A 205 3.44 10.60 19.97
CA PRO A 205 2.10 10.05 20.14
C PRO A 205 0.99 10.99 19.65
N PHE A 206 1.30 12.27 19.42
CA PHE A 206 0.30 13.26 19.03
C PHE A 206 -0.08 13.16 17.54
N GLN A 207 0.79 12.64 16.67
CA GLN A 207 0.47 12.52 15.23
C GLN A 207 -0.44 11.31 14.93
N SER A 208 -1.74 11.52 14.99
CA SER A 208 -2.74 10.45 14.90
C SER A 208 -3.71 10.59 13.72
N HIS A 209 -4.24 9.46 13.27
CA HIS A 209 -5.26 9.36 12.22
C HIS A 209 -6.64 9.10 12.83
N TYR A 210 -7.69 9.65 12.23
CA TYR A 210 -9.06 9.31 12.63
C TYR A 210 -9.35 7.82 12.37
N PRO A 211 -10.09 7.12 13.26
CA PRO A 211 -10.31 5.68 13.17
C PRO A 211 -10.94 5.21 11.85
N ASP A 212 -11.78 6.04 11.23
CA ASP A 212 -12.47 5.70 9.97
C ASP A 212 -11.62 5.87 8.71
N ASN A 213 -10.41 6.40 8.83
CA ASN A 213 -9.49 6.46 7.71
C ASN A 213 -9.19 5.05 7.18
N CYS A 214 -8.95 4.96 5.87
CA CYS A 214 -8.57 3.71 5.24
C CYS A 214 -7.07 3.68 4.94
N ILE A 215 -6.44 2.53 5.18
CA ILE A 215 -5.03 2.28 4.87
C ILE A 215 -4.89 1.20 3.79
N TYR A 216 -3.90 1.39 2.92
CA TYR A 216 -3.44 0.36 1.98
C TYR A 216 -2.25 -0.38 2.60
N TYR A 217 -2.37 -1.68 2.71
CA TYR A 217 -1.34 -2.56 3.26
C TYR A 217 -1.11 -3.75 2.34
N THR A 218 0.08 -4.32 2.39
CA THR A 218 0.43 -5.55 1.68
C THR A 218 0.52 -6.71 2.66
N ASP A 219 -0.01 -7.87 2.26
CA ASP A 219 0.26 -9.12 2.98
C ASP A 219 1.64 -9.69 2.60
N ASN A 220 2.07 -10.77 3.28
CA ASN A 220 3.31 -11.50 3.00
C ASN A 220 3.48 -11.99 1.55
N LYS A 221 2.44 -11.88 0.71
CA LYS A 221 2.44 -12.21 -0.72
C LYS A 221 2.41 -10.96 -1.62
N LEU A 222 2.65 -9.77 -1.06
CA LEU A 222 2.68 -8.47 -1.74
C LEU A 222 1.35 -8.05 -2.39
N ASN A 223 0.21 -8.59 -1.94
CA ASN A 223 -1.09 -8.16 -2.44
C ASN A 223 -1.54 -6.89 -1.72
N ILE A 224 -1.77 -5.81 -2.47
CA ILE A 224 -2.30 -4.55 -1.94
C ILE A 224 -3.77 -4.75 -1.55
N LYS A 225 -4.06 -4.60 -0.26
CA LYS A 225 -5.40 -4.63 0.33
C LYS A 225 -5.72 -3.25 0.91
N LYS A 226 -7.01 -2.92 0.98
CA LYS A 226 -7.53 -1.72 1.63
C LYS A 226 -8.34 -2.13 2.85
N ARG A 227 -8.12 -1.52 4.00
CA ARG A 227 -8.92 -1.75 5.21
C ARG A 227 -9.08 -0.46 6.01
N ASN A 228 -10.17 -0.38 6.76
CA ASN A 228 -10.38 0.65 7.76
C ASN A 228 -9.32 0.51 8.87
N LEU A 229 -8.78 1.64 9.34
CA LEU A 229 -7.66 1.69 10.26
C LEU A 229 -8.06 1.11 11.63
N LYS A 230 -9.21 1.50 12.16
CA LYS A 230 -9.77 0.93 13.41
C LYS A 230 -9.86 -0.58 13.34
N MET A 231 -10.47 -1.13 12.29
CA MET A 231 -10.59 -2.58 12.13
C MET A 231 -9.24 -3.30 12.03
N LEU A 232 -8.23 -2.66 11.44
CA LEU A 232 -6.90 -3.23 11.32
C LEU A 232 -6.18 -3.22 12.68
N THR A 233 -6.23 -2.10 13.39
CA THR A 233 -5.63 -1.93 14.71
C THR A 233 -6.31 -2.84 15.74
N ASP A 234 -7.66 -2.84 15.81
CA ASP A 234 -8.44 -3.68 16.71
C ASP A 234 -8.16 -5.18 16.52
N ASN A 235 -7.82 -5.62 15.30
CA ASN A 235 -7.46 -7.02 15.03
C ASN A 235 -6.16 -7.44 15.73
N PHE A 236 -5.17 -6.55 15.80
CA PHE A 236 -3.93 -6.82 16.54
C PHE A 236 -4.20 -6.86 18.05
N TRP A 237 -5.05 -5.96 18.53
CA TRP A 237 -5.48 -5.92 19.94
C TRP A 237 -6.30 -7.15 20.35
N THR A 238 -7.18 -7.65 19.47
CA THR A 238 -7.97 -8.86 19.77
C THR A 238 -7.09 -10.11 19.87
N ASN A 239 -5.92 -10.11 19.21
CA ASN A 239 -4.98 -11.22 19.18
C ASN A 239 -3.70 -10.95 20.00
N LEU A 240 -3.78 -10.14 21.06
CA LEU A 240 -2.66 -9.78 21.95
C LEU A 240 -1.78 -10.97 22.38
N HIS A 241 -2.37 -12.14 22.63
CA HIS A 241 -1.67 -13.36 23.05
C HIS A 241 -0.60 -13.84 22.05
N LEU A 242 -0.63 -13.38 20.80
CA LEU A 242 0.37 -13.70 19.77
C LEU A 242 1.58 -12.74 19.79
N TYR A 243 1.51 -11.63 20.52
CA TYR A 243 2.49 -10.56 20.50
C TYR A 243 3.18 -10.41 21.86
N LYS A 244 4.52 -10.33 21.84
CA LYS A 244 5.34 -10.39 23.07
C LYS A 244 5.57 -9.04 23.75
N GLU A 245 5.38 -7.94 23.03
CA GLU A 245 5.68 -6.59 23.52
C GLU A 245 4.46 -5.67 23.35
N VAL A 246 3.89 -5.29 24.49
CA VAL A 246 2.74 -4.39 24.60
C VAL A 246 3.12 -3.28 25.57
N LYS A 247 2.84 -2.04 25.19
CA LYS A 247 3.06 -0.87 26.05
C LYS A 247 1.74 -0.18 26.32
N GLU A 248 1.36 -0.12 27.59
CA GLU A 248 0.17 0.59 28.05
C GLU A 248 0.59 1.73 28.98
N ASN A 249 0.07 2.92 28.68
CA ASN A 249 0.18 4.10 29.52
C ASN A 249 -1.19 4.80 29.47
N LYS A 250 -1.56 5.59 30.48
CA LYS A 250 -2.97 6.01 30.74
C LYS A 250 -3.83 6.40 29.52
N ASN A 251 -3.26 7.04 28.49
CA ASN A 251 -3.99 7.48 27.30
C ASN A 251 -3.36 6.96 25.98
N TYR A 252 -2.37 6.06 26.05
CA TYR A 252 -1.60 5.58 24.91
C TYR A 252 -1.30 4.10 25.03
N GLU A 253 -1.59 3.35 23.96
CA GLU A 253 -1.39 1.92 23.92
C GLU A 253 -0.73 1.52 22.60
N ALA A 254 0.23 0.60 22.65
CA ALA A 254 0.97 0.13 21.48
C ALA A 254 1.20 -1.38 21.50
N VAL A 255 1.00 -2.02 20.35
CA VAL A 255 1.40 -3.42 20.08
C VAL A 255 2.56 -3.41 19.10
N PHE A 256 3.69 -3.99 19.48
CA PHE A 256 4.84 -4.16 18.59
C PHE A 256 4.65 -5.39 17.72
N LEU A 257 4.87 -5.22 16.42
CA LEU A 257 4.62 -6.24 15.42
C LEU A 257 5.92 -7.01 15.09
N PRO A 258 5.85 -8.35 14.90
CA PRO A 258 6.97 -9.12 14.40
C PRO A 258 7.39 -8.70 13.00
N LYS A 259 8.62 -9.06 12.64
CA LYS A 259 9.18 -8.71 11.34
C LYS A 259 8.30 -9.21 10.19
N ASN A 260 7.97 -8.35 9.24
CA ASN A 260 7.08 -8.57 8.09
C ASN A 260 5.61 -8.89 8.42
N GLU A 261 5.13 -8.74 9.66
CA GLU A 261 3.72 -9.02 9.99
C GLU A 261 2.75 -8.11 9.21
N LEU A 262 3.12 -6.84 9.05
CA LEU A 262 2.35 -5.87 8.29
C LEU A 262 3.29 -4.94 7.51
N GLN A 263 2.96 -4.69 6.26
CA GLN A 263 3.66 -3.72 5.42
C GLN A 263 2.65 -2.72 4.83
N VAL A 264 3.01 -1.45 4.80
CA VAL A 264 2.19 -0.36 4.23
C VAL A 264 2.92 0.27 3.06
N LEU A 265 2.21 0.98 2.18
CA LEU A 265 2.87 1.68 1.07
C LEU A 265 3.55 2.96 1.56
N GLY A 266 4.88 2.99 1.52
CA GLY A 266 5.69 4.18 1.80
C GLY A 266 6.35 4.73 0.53
N LYS A 267 6.58 6.03 0.49
CA LYS A 267 7.32 6.69 -0.62
C LYS A 267 8.76 6.95 -0.20
N ASN A 268 9.73 6.40 -0.94
CA ASN A 268 11.15 6.68 -0.78
C ASN A 268 11.74 7.13 -2.13
N ASN A 269 12.39 8.30 -2.16
CA ASN A 269 13.07 8.86 -3.35
C ASN A 269 12.26 8.72 -4.66
N ASN A 270 11.00 9.18 -4.64
CA ASN A 270 10.03 9.10 -5.76
C ASN A 270 9.51 7.72 -6.17
N SER A 271 9.94 6.64 -5.51
CA SER A 271 9.37 5.30 -5.68
C SER A 271 8.44 4.96 -4.51
N VAL A 272 7.40 4.17 -4.76
CA VAL A 272 6.46 3.69 -3.74
C VAL A 272 6.75 2.22 -3.51
N SER A 273 7.04 1.85 -2.27
CA SER A 273 7.42 0.49 -1.89
C SER A 273 6.72 0.07 -0.61
N PRO A 274 6.50 -1.23 -0.39
CA PRO A 274 6.11 -1.74 0.92
C PRO A 274 7.17 -1.34 1.96
N VAL A 275 6.71 -0.79 3.07
CA VAL A 275 7.49 -0.42 4.25
C VAL A 275 6.91 -1.19 5.43
N GLU A 276 7.80 -1.79 6.20
CA GLU A 276 7.46 -2.57 7.38
C GLU A 276 6.84 -1.68 8.48
N VAL A 277 5.76 -2.17 9.08
CA VAL A 277 5.12 -1.54 10.23
C VAL A 277 5.71 -2.16 11.49
N LEU A 278 6.37 -1.34 12.31
CA LEU A 278 7.03 -1.78 13.55
C LEU A 278 6.05 -1.93 14.72
N SER A 279 5.03 -1.08 14.78
CA SER A 279 4.02 -1.12 15.82
C SER A 279 2.69 -0.56 15.33
N SER A 280 1.61 -1.02 15.99
CA SER A 280 0.27 -0.47 15.84
C SER A 280 -0.12 0.24 17.14
N ASN A 281 -0.39 1.54 17.06
CA ASN A 281 -0.63 2.40 18.22
C ASN A 281 -2.07 2.91 18.25
N ARG A 282 -2.63 3.12 19.44
CA ARG A 282 -3.91 3.84 19.67
C ARG A 282 -3.73 4.83 20.81
N TYR A 283 -4.41 5.96 20.69
CA TYR A 283 -4.29 7.09 21.60
C TYR A 283 -5.66 7.72 21.81
N ASP A 284 -6.04 7.95 23.06
CA ASP A 284 -7.28 8.63 23.42
C ASP A 284 -7.09 10.13 23.27
N TYR A 285 -7.51 10.66 22.11
CA TYR A 285 -7.38 12.06 21.74
C TYR A 285 -8.62 12.86 22.12
N GLU A 286 -8.44 13.87 22.97
CA GLU A 286 -9.44 14.91 23.25
C GLU A 286 -9.05 16.22 22.56
N GLY A 287 -9.76 16.58 21.49
CA GLY A 287 -9.50 17.82 20.75
C GLY A 287 -10.16 17.87 19.38
N GLU A 288 -9.94 18.96 18.65
CA GLU A 288 -10.43 19.12 17.28
C GLU A 288 -9.47 18.48 16.27
N MET A 289 -10.01 17.67 15.35
CA MET A 289 -9.25 17.07 14.25
C MET A 289 -9.45 17.83 12.94
N ILE A 290 -8.43 17.83 12.08
CA ILE A 290 -8.44 18.51 10.80
C ILE A 290 -8.85 17.55 9.70
N LYS A 291 -9.90 17.92 8.97
CA LYS A 291 -10.39 17.21 7.79
C LYS A 291 -9.86 17.84 6.51
N LEU A 292 -8.88 17.20 5.91
CA LEU A 292 -8.31 17.58 4.62
C LEU A 292 -9.18 17.02 3.50
N THR A 293 -9.62 17.89 2.59
CA THR A 293 -10.40 17.50 1.40
C THR A 293 -9.67 17.94 0.14
N ILE A 294 -9.26 16.96 -0.69
CA ILE A 294 -8.57 17.22 -1.96
C ILE A 294 -9.61 17.40 -3.08
N SER A 295 -9.24 18.08 -4.18
CA SER A 295 -10.03 18.36 -5.39
C SER A 295 -10.81 17.16 -5.99
N LYS A 296 -10.47 15.92 -5.62
CA LYS A 296 -11.16 14.68 -6.02
C LYS A 296 -12.07 14.07 -4.92
N GLN A 297 -12.61 14.87 -4.00
CA GLN A 297 -13.44 14.44 -2.85
C GLN A 297 -12.79 13.42 -1.90
N LYS A 298 -11.47 13.24 -1.98
CA LYS A 298 -10.71 12.43 -1.02
C LYS A 298 -10.67 13.16 0.31
N LYS A 299 -10.99 12.44 1.38
CA LYS A 299 -11.02 12.95 2.76
C LYS A 299 -9.95 12.22 3.56
N LEU A 300 -9.15 12.98 4.29
CA LEU A 300 -8.20 12.47 5.27
C LEU A 300 -8.40 13.28 6.55
N ILE A 301 -8.66 12.60 7.67
CA ILE A 301 -8.91 13.27 8.96
C ILE A 301 -7.75 12.92 9.90
N VAL A 302 -7.05 13.93 10.40
CA VAL A 302 -5.82 13.79 11.20
C VAL A 302 -5.78 14.81 12.34
N THR A 303 -4.93 14.59 13.34
CA THR A 303 -4.68 15.60 14.37
C THR A 303 -3.98 16.85 13.80
N PRO A 304 -4.13 18.03 14.43
CA PRO A 304 -3.57 19.30 13.93
C PRO A 304 -2.06 19.30 13.64
N GLU A 305 -1.30 18.55 14.41
CA GLU A 305 0.16 18.38 14.36
C GLU A 305 0.62 17.32 13.35
N HIS A 306 -0.31 16.55 12.78
CA HIS A 306 0.04 15.49 11.84
C HIS A 306 0.66 16.08 10.57
N LYS A 307 1.88 15.66 10.25
CA LYS A 307 2.63 16.19 9.10
C LYS A 307 2.15 15.59 7.78
N ILE A 308 1.78 16.44 6.82
CA ILE A 308 1.29 16.08 5.49
C ILE A 308 2.34 16.49 4.45
N ALA A 309 2.61 15.58 3.52
CA ALA A 309 3.50 15.84 2.40
C ALA A 309 2.83 16.76 1.37
N VAL A 310 3.43 17.93 1.11
CA VAL A 310 3.01 18.88 0.07
C VAL A 310 4.14 19.13 -0.92
N GLN A 311 3.78 19.44 -2.15
CA GLN A 311 4.72 19.81 -3.21
C GLN A 311 4.84 21.34 -3.24
N ARG A 312 6.03 21.88 -2.94
CA ARG A 312 6.34 23.31 -3.07
C ARG A 312 7.70 23.48 -3.76
N ASN A 313 7.77 24.28 -4.82
CA ASN A 313 9.02 24.57 -5.57
C ASN A 313 9.80 23.30 -5.93
N GLU A 314 9.11 22.29 -6.49
CA GLU A 314 9.65 20.98 -6.89
C GLU A 314 10.25 20.11 -5.76
N LYS A 315 10.14 20.53 -4.49
CA LYS A 315 10.56 19.74 -3.32
C LYS A 315 9.34 19.29 -2.51
N THR A 316 9.43 18.08 -1.96
CA THR A 316 8.45 17.59 -0.99
C THR A 316 8.77 18.20 0.38
N GLN A 317 7.80 18.91 0.96
CA GLN A 317 7.86 19.45 2.31
C GLN A 317 6.81 18.76 3.19
N TYR A 318 7.12 18.54 4.46
CA TYR A 318 6.20 17.96 5.44
C TYR A 318 5.69 19.09 6.34
N ILE A 319 4.40 19.42 6.21
CA ILE A 319 3.78 20.55 6.91
C ILE A 319 2.68 19.99 7.83
N GLU A 320 2.61 20.47 9.07
CA GLU A 320 1.51 20.14 9.99
C GLU A 320 0.15 20.47 9.38
N ALA A 321 -0.84 19.62 9.59
CA ALA A 321 -2.19 19.80 9.05
C ALA A 321 -2.80 21.16 9.40
N SER A 322 -2.50 21.70 10.58
CA SER A 322 -2.96 23.02 11.07
C SER A 322 -2.39 24.21 10.30
N LYS A 323 -1.25 24.03 9.64
CA LYS A 323 -0.54 25.06 8.89
C LYS A 323 -0.83 24.99 7.38
N LEU A 324 -1.62 24.03 6.93
CA LEU A 324 -2.00 23.88 5.53
C LEU A 324 -2.99 24.97 5.11
N THR A 325 -2.78 25.48 3.90
CA THR A 325 -3.67 26.44 3.24
C THR A 325 -4.37 25.80 2.05
N ARG A 326 -5.44 26.43 1.54
CA ARG A 326 -6.20 25.91 0.38
C ARG A 326 -5.37 25.82 -0.92
N ASN A 327 -4.25 26.54 -0.99
CA ASN A 327 -3.38 26.58 -2.16
C ASN A 327 -2.27 25.52 -2.13
N ASP A 328 -2.16 24.74 -1.05
CA ASP A 328 -1.13 23.72 -0.93
C ASP A 328 -1.46 22.47 -1.76
N GLU A 329 -0.55 22.10 -2.66
CA GLU A 329 -0.68 20.89 -3.47
C GLU A 329 -0.24 19.67 -2.64
N ILE A 330 -1.21 18.97 -2.06
CA ILE A 330 -0.97 17.74 -1.30
C ILE A 330 -0.47 16.65 -2.25
N LEU A 331 0.67 16.05 -1.92
CA LEU A 331 1.22 14.94 -2.67
C LEU A 331 0.30 13.71 -2.54
N SER A 332 -0.24 13.24 -3.66
CA SER A 332 -1.08 12.04 -3.71
C SER A 332 -0.57 11.05 -4.75
N LEU A 333 -0.77 9.74 -4.51
CA LEU A 333 -0.49 8.71 -5.51
C LEU A 333 -1.33 8.98 -6.77
N ASN A 334 -0.67 9.04 -7.93
CA ASN A 334 -1.30 9.25 -9.23
C ASN A 334 -2.21 8.06 -9.59
N GLU A 335 -3.49 8.14 -9.21
CA GLU A 335 -4.52 7.14 -9.56
C GLU A 335 -4.76 6.96 -11.06
N ASN A 336 -4.14 7.80 -11.91
CA ASN A 336 -4.29 7.71 -13.36
C ASN A 336 -3.34 6.69 -14.01
N VAL A 337 -2.34 6.19 -13.30
CA VAL A 337 -1.38 5.21 -13.84
C VAL A 337 -1.89 3.80 -13.57
N ILE A 338 -1.92 2.98 -14.62
CA ILE A 338 -2.33 1.57 -14.61
C ILE A 338 -1.14 0.68 -14.35
N ILE A 339 -0.04 0.88 -15.10
CA ILE A 339 1.25 0.26 -14.87
C ILE A 339 2.38 1.23 -15.19
N ASP A 340 3.52 1.07 -14.53
CA ASP A 340 4.73 1.82 -14.77
C ASP A 340 5.94 0.91 -15.12
N GLU A 341 7.13 1.50 -15.10
CA GLU A 341 8.38 0.80 -15.38
C GLU A 341 8.69 -0.31 -14.36
N GLN A 342 8.37 -0.09 -13.08
CA GLN A 342 8.61 -1.07 -12.03
C GLN A 342 7.70 -2.29 -12.22
N ASP A 343 6.46 -2.10 -12.66
CA ASP A 343 5.56 -3.21 -13.00
C ASP A 343 6.13 -4.12 -14.09
N ILE A 344 6.83 -3.55 -15.08
CA ILE A 344 7.55 -4.34 -16.08
C ILE A 344 8.69 -5.12 -15.44
N PHE A 345 9.48 -4.49 -14.57
CA PHE A 345 10.60 -5.16 -13.89
C PHE A 345 10.13 -6.35 -13.06
N ASN A 346 9.00 -6.20 -12.36
CA ASN A 346 8.38 -7.23 -11.54
C ASN A 346 7.98 -8.48 -12.33
N THR A 347 7.89 -8.40 -13.67
CA THR A 347 7.63 -9.58 -14.49
C THR A 347 8.86 -10.48 -14.67
N TYR A 348 10.08 -9.97 -14.42
CA TYR A 348 11.32 -10.73 -14.56
C TYR A 348 11.73 -11.39 -13.24
N ASN A 349 12.67 -12.34 -13.29
CA ASN A 349 13.19 -12.98 -12.08
C ASN A 349 13.97 -12.00 -11.18
N VAL A 350 14.09 -12.36 -9.90
CA VAL A 350 14.74 -11.54 -8.85
C VAL A 350 16.15 -11.09 -9.25
N LYS A 351 16.92 -11.95 -9.93
CA LYS A 351 18.28 -11.63 -10.39
C LYS A 351 18.29 -10.47 -11.40
N GLN A 352 17.35 -10.45 -12.34
CA GLN A 352 17.20 -9.38 -13.33
C GLN A 352 16.69 -8.08 -12.69
N GLN A 353 15.77 -8.17 -11.72
CA GLN A 353 15.30 -7.01 -10.95
C GLN A 353 16.46 -6.34 -10.21
N GLU A 354 17.31 -7.13 -9.55
CA GLU A 354 18.50 -6.62 -8.85
C GLU A 354 19.49 -5.96 -9.82
N GLN A 355 19.67 -6.49 -11.04
CA GLN A 355 20.49 -5.80 -12.05
C GLN A 355 19.91 -4.44 -12.45
N CYS A 356 18.59 -4.30 -12.48
CA CYS A 356 17.95 -3.01 -12.78
C CYS A 356 18.22 -2.01 -11.65
N LYS A 357 18.04 -2.42 -10.39
CA LYS A 357 18.34 -1.59 -9.21
C LYS A 357 19.77 -1.07 -9.23
N LEU A 358 20.74 -1.97 -9.44
CA LEU A 358 22.16 -1.60 -9.54
C LEU A 358 22.43 -0.67 -10.74
N TYR A 359 21.74 -0.88 -11.87
CA TYR A 359 21.88 -0.01 -13.03
C TYR A 359 21.37 1.42 -12.77
N TYR A 360 20.23 1.59 -12.10
CA TYR A 360 19.74 2.92 -11.73
C TYR A 360 20.62 3.59 -10.67
N GLN A 361 21.11 2.84 -9.68
CA GLN A 361 22.09 3.35 -8.72
C GLN A 361 23.36 3.84 -9.43
N TYR A 362 23.84 3.10 -10.45
CA TYR A 362 24.95 3.54 -11.29
C TYR A 362 24.65 4.86 -12.00
N LEU A 363 23.47 5.00 -12.62
CA LEU A 363 23.05 6.23 -13.30
C LEU A 363 22.95 7.42 -12.34
N GLU A 364 22.41 7.21 -11.14
CA GLU A 364 22.27 8.23 -10.12
C GLU A 364 23.63 8.75 -9.64
N ILE A 365 24.56 7.85 -9.31
CA ILE A 365 25.93 8.24 -8.92
C ILE A 365 26.63 8.95 -10.07
N LYS A 366 26.45 8.49 -11.32
CA LYS A 366 27.03 9.13 -12.51
C LYS A 366 26.45 10.52 -12.75
N LYS A 367 25.16 10.72 -12.47
CA LYS A 367 24.48 12.03 -12.56
C LYS A 367 24.97 13.00 -11.48
N GLN A 368 25.13 12.53 -10.24
CA GLN A 368 25.68 13.32 -9.14
C GLN A 368 27.17 13.62 -9.32
N ASN A 369 27.91 12.74 -10.01
CA ASN A 369 29.35 12.86 -10.22
C ASN A 369 29.72 12.72 -11.72
N PRO A 370 29.43 13.74 -12.56
CA PRO A 370 29.61 13.63 -14.01
C PRO A 370 31.03 13.29 -14.46
N THR A 371 32.06 13.74 -13.74
CA THR A 371 33.47 13.49 -14.05
C THR A 371 33.96 12.09 -13.65
N TRP A 372 33.20 11.33 -12.86
CA TRP A 372 33.66 10.02 -12.39
C TRP A 372 33.60 8.97 -13.51
N GLY A 373 34.74 8.29 -13.71
CA GLY A 373 34.83 7.10 -14.57
C GLY A 373 34.24 5.85 -13.90
N TYR A 374 33.98 4.81 -14.71
CA TYR A 374 33.31 3.58 -14.25
C TYR A 374 34.00 2.84 -13.09
N LYS A 375 35.33 2.92 -12.98
CA LYS A 375 36.11 2.29 -11.89
C LYS A 375 35.78 2.92 -10.53
N ARG A 376 35.72 4.26 -10.48
CA ARG A 376 35.44 5.02 -9.25
C ARG A 376 34.00 4.78 -8.78
N ILE A 377 33.05 4.76 -9.73
CA ILE A 377 31.64 4.44 -9.45
C ILE A 377 31.49 3.00 -8.96
N ALA A 378 32.15 2.03 -9.59
CA ALA A 378 32.12 0.64 -9.11
C ALA A 378 32.65 0.48 -7.69
N LYS A 379 33.73 1.17 -7.32
CA LYS A 379 34.26 1.16 -5.95
C LYS A 379 33.23 1.73 -4.97
N ALA A 380 32.59 2.84 -5.31
CA ALA A 380 31.54 3.46 -4.49
C ALA A 380 30.31 2.54 -4.31
N MET A 381 29.97 1.74 -5.32
CA MET A 381 28.85 0.80 -5.27
C MET A 381 29.21 -0.58 -4.65
N GLY A 382 30.49 -0.86 -4.38
CA GLY A 382 30.94 -2.19 -4.00
C GLY A 382 30.71 -3.26 -5.09
N GLN A 383 30.82 -2.89 -6.37
CA GLN A 383 30.54 -3.78 -7.52
C GLN A 383 31.79 -4.06 -8.37
N LYS A 384 31.80 -5.19 -9.09
CA LYS A 384 32.89 -5.54 -10.02
C LYS A 384 33.01 -4.54 -11.17
N TYR A 385 34.23 -4.13 -11.50
CA TYR A 385 34.53 -3.16 -12.57
C TYR A 385 33.95 -3.53 -13.93
N ALA A 386 33.93 -4.82 -14.28
CA ALA A 386 33.40 -5.29 -15.56
C ALA A 386 31.94 -4.84 -15.78
N LYS A 387 31.12 -4.86 -14.73
CA LYS A 387 29.69 -4.51 -14.83
C LYS A 387 29.49 -3.02 -15.13
N THR A 388 30.11 -2.16 -14.33
CA THR A 388 30.01 -0.71 -14.53
C THR A 388 30.72 -0.24 -15.79
N ARG A 389 31.79 -0.92 -16.22
CA ARG A 389 32.47 -0.67 -17.50
C ARG A 389 31.50 -0.79 -18.67
N TRP A 390 30.71 -1.86 -18.71
CA TRP A 390 29.76 -2.06 -19.79
C TRP A 390 28.66 -0.99 -19.80
N TRP A 391 28.09 -0.69 -18.63
CA TRP A 391 27.08 0.38 -18.51
C TRP A 391 27.61 1.75 -18.91
N HIS A 392 28.86 2.05 -18.54
CA HIS A 392 29.51 3.30 -18.92
C HIS A 392 29.73 3.43 -20.43
N ALA A 393 30.02 2.32 -21.11
CA ALA A 393 30.12 2.26 -22.56
C ALA A 393 28.76 2.25 -23.28
N GLY A 394 27.64 2.40 -22.56
CA GLY A 394 26.29 2.29 -23.11
C GLY A 394 25.89 0.86 -23.52
N LYS A 395 26.64 -0.16 -23.09
CA LYS A 395 26.45 -1.58 -23.45
C LYS A 395 25.86 -2.38 -22.29
N HIS A 396 25.29 -3.54 -22.58
CA HIS A 396 24.71 -4.48 -21.60
C HIS A 396 23.75 -3.84 -20.59
N LYS A 397 22.92 -2.90 -21.06
CA LYS A 397 21.78 -2.39 -20.28
C LYS A 397 20.91 -3.58 -19.84
N PRO A 398 20.40 -3.63 -18.60
CA PRO A 398 19.54 -4.74 -18.17
C PRO A 398 18.33 -4.92 -19.11
N VAL A 399 17.99 -6.17 -19.43
CA VAL A 399 16.89 -6.50 -20.36
C VAL A 399 15.54 -5.89 -19.94
N PRO A 400 15.16 -5.87 -18.63
CA PRO A 400 13.92 -5.24 -18.21
C PRO A 400 13.91 -3.73 -18.49
N VAL A 401 15.04 -3.04 -18.28
CA VAL A 401 15.18 -1.61 -18.59
C VAL A 401 15.03 -1.37 -20.09
N GLN A 402 15.69 -2.17 -20.94
CA GLN A 402 15.50 -2.09 -22.39
C GLN A 402 14.03 -2.29 -22.81
N THR A 403 13.31 -3.16 -22.11
CA THR A 403 11.90 -3.44 -22.37
C THR A 403 11.02 -2.26 -21.97
N ALA A 404 11.25 -1.68 -20.79
CA ALA A 404 10.56 -0.48 -20.34
C ALA A 404 10.82 0.71 -21.29
N GLU A 405 12.06 0.92 -21.73
CA GLU A 405 12.40 1.95 -22.72
C GLU A 405 11.68 1.76 -24.05
N TRP A 406 11.63 0.53 -24.57
CA TRP A 406 10.92 0.21 -25.81
C TRP A 406 9.41 0.48 -25.71
N LEU A 407 8.82 0.26 -24.53
CA LEU A 407 7.41 0.58 -24.26
C LEU A 407 7.19 2.09 -24.07
N LYS A 408 8.11 2.80 -23.40
CA LYS A 408 8.08 4.27 -23.26
C LYS A 408 8.11 4.96 -24.63
N GLN A 409 8.99 4.51 -25.53
CA GLN A 409 9.08 5.02 -26.92
C GLN A 409 7.78 4.86 -27.71
N ARG A 410 6.92 3.91 -27.33
CA ARG A 410 5.62 3.63 -27.97
C ARG A 410 4.45 4.29 -27.25
N GLY A 411 4.73 5.11 -26.23
CA GLY A 411 3.72 5.76 -25.39
C GLY A 411 2.92 4.77 -24.55
N LEU A 412 3.50 3.62 -24.17
CA LEU A 412 2.84 2.58 -23.38
C LEU A 412 3.29 2.57 -21.91
N LEU A 413 4.27 3.40 -21.53
CA LEU A 413 4.69 3.59 -20.15
C LEU A 413 4.98 5.06 -19.82
N PRO A 414 4.51 5.58 -18.67
CA PRO A 414 3.50 4.95 -17.82
C PRO A 414 2.19 4.73 -18.60
N LEU A 415 1.56 3.57 -18.45
CA LEU A 415 0.26 3.32 -19.07
C LEU A 415 -0.79 4.04 -18.22
N THR A 416 -1.57 4.94 -18.80
CA THR A 416 -2.62 5.68 -18.08
C THR A 416 -4.02 5.40 -18.63
N TYR A 417 -5.06 5.76 -17.88
CA TYR A 417 -6.46 5.62 -18.35
C TYR A 417 -6.79 6.47 -19.57
N ASP A 418 -6.00 7.50 -19.85
CA ASP A 418 -6.23 8.44 -20.96
C ASP A 418 -5.42 8.06 -22.20
N ASN A 419 -4.66 6.96 -22.13
CA ASN A 419 -3.94 6.43 -23.27
C ASN A 419 -4.93 6.09 -24.40
N PRO A 420 -4.75 6.58 -25.64
CA PRO A 420 -5.70 6.35 -26.73
C PRO A 420 -5.86 4.87 -27.10
N LYS A 421 -4.88 4.02 -26.78
CA LYS A 421 -4.88 2.58 -27.08
C LYS A 421 -5.53 1.73 -25.98
N ILE A 422 -5.96 2.34 -24.87
CA ILE A 422 -6.41 1.60 -23.66
C ILE A 422 -7.60 0.68 -23.90
N GLN A 423 -8.53 1.07 -24.78
CA GLN A 423 -9.70 0.25 -25.12
C GLN A 423 -9.29 -1.03 -25.86
N ILE A 424 -8.31 -0.94 -26.76
CA ILE A 424 -7.78 -2.08 -27.53
C ILE A 424 -6.96 -3.00 -26.61
N ILE A 425 -6.20 -2.41 -25.67
CA ILE A 425 -5.49 -3.17 -24.64
C ILE A 425 -6.48 -3.97 -23.78
N ALA A 426 -7.58 -3.35 -23.33
CA ALA A 426 -8.64 -4.03 -22.57
C ALA A 426 -9.31 -5.14 -23.40
N LYS A 427 -9.56 -4.89 -24.69
CA LYS A 427 -10.09 -5.87 -25.65
C LYS A 427 -9.21 -7.11 -25.74
N ILE A 428 -7.89 -6.95 -25.93
CA ILE A 428 -6.94 -8.08 -26.00
C ILE A 428 -6.85 -8.79 -24.65
N LEU A 429 -6.75 -8.05 -23.55
CA LEU A 429 -6.68 -8.65 -22.21
C LEU A 429 -7.88 -9.55 -21.93
N GLY A 430 -9.10 -9.13 -22.30
CA GLY A 430 -10.29 -9.97 -22.18
C GLY A 430 -10.18 -11.28 -22.97
N ALA A 431 -9.61 -11.24 -24.18
CA ALA A 431 -9.40 -12.44 -25.00
C ALA A 431 -8.35 -13.39 -24.39
N THR A 432 -7.33 -12.86 -23.71
CA THR A 432 -6.31 -13.70 -23.04
C THR A 432 -6.84 -14.51 -21.86
N LEU A 433 -7.99 -14.14 -21.30
CA LEU A 433 -8.68 -14.90 -20.26
C LEU A 433 -9.63 -15.98 -20.85
N GLY A 434 -9.97 -15.87 -22.14
CA GLY A 434 -10.85 -16.78 -22.89
C GLY A 434 -10.06 -17.79 -23.71
N ASP A 435 -10.11 -17.73 -25.04
CA ASP A 435 -9.40 -18.67 -25.94
C ASP A 435 -7.92 -18.30 -26.19
N GLY A 436 -7.50 -17.10 -25.79
CA GLY A 436 -6.12 -16.63 -25.88
C GLY A 436 -5.32 -16.86 -24.62
N GLY A 437 -4.09 -16.37 -24.59
CA GLY A 437 -3.24 -16.41 -23.41
C GLY A 437 -1.76 -16.19 -23.72
N ILE A 438 -0.91 -16.47 -22.73
CA ILE A 438 0.55 -16.48 -22.88
C ILE A 438 1.05 -17.89 -22.59
N PHE A 439 1.96 -18.41 -23.41
CA PHE A 439 2.56 -19.72 -23.16
C PHE A 439 3.46 -19.71 -21.92
N GLU A 440 3.57 -20.84 -21.22
CA GLU A 440 4.31 -20.97 -19.95
C GLU A 440 5.81 -20.67 -20.09
N ASN A 441 6.42 -21.08 -21.20
CA ASN A 441 7.80 -20.76 -21.56
C ASN A 441 7.98 -19.31 -22.08
N LEU A 442 6.91 -18.50 -22.01
CA LEU A 442 6.82 -17.12 -22.44
C LEU A 442 7.16 -16.91 -23.92
N ASN A 443 7.10 -17.94 -24.76
CA ASN A 443 7.53 -17.87 -26.17
C ASN A 443 6.49 -17.21 -27.10
N GLY A 444 5.26 -16.97 -26.63
CA GLY A 444 4.24 -16.30 -27.42
C GLY A 444 3.03 -15.86 -26.62
N ILE A 445 2.47 -14.72 -26.99
CA ILE A 445 1.06 -14.38 -26.72
C ILE A 445 0.22 -14.87 -27.90
N PHE A 446 -0.94 -15.48 -27.64
CA PHE A 446 -1.71 -16.15 -28.67
C PHE A 446 -3.22 -15.95 -28.55
N LEU A 447 -3.92 -16.22 -29.66
CA LEU A 447 -5.36 -16.41 -29.73
C LEU A 447 -5.65 -17.61 -30.65
N SER A 448 -6.47 -18.56 -30.20
CA SER A 448 -6.99 -19.65 -31.02
C SER A 448 -8.45 -19.40 -31.39
N SER A 449 -8.84 -19.69 -32.63
CA SER A 449 -10.21 -19.56 -33.12
C SER A 449 -10.45 -20.48 -34.31
N LYS A 450 -11.68 -20.96 -34.48
CA LYS A 450 -12.09 -21.72 -35.68
C LYS A 450 -12.10 -20.87 -36.96
N GLU A 451 -12.26 -19.56 -36.82
CA GLU A 451 -12.31 -18.63 -37.95
C GLU A 451 -11.01 -17.84 -38.06
N LYS A 452 -10.39 -17.87 -39.25
CA LYS A 452 -9.16 -17.13 -39.56
C LYS A 452 -9.32 -15.62 -39.42
N SER A 453 -10.51 -15.09 -39.71
CA SER A 453 -10.82 -13.66 -39.59
C SER A 453 -10.64 -13.14 -38.16
N ASN A 454 -11.01 -13.92 -37.14
CA ASN A 454 -10.87 -13.52 -35.74
C ASN A 454 -9.41 -13.43 -35.30
N VAL A 455 -8.55 -14.37 -35.75
CA VAL A 455 -7.11 -14.32 -35.43
C VAL A 455 -6.39 -13.18 -36.16
N LEU A 456 -6.86 -12.83 -37.37
CA LEU A 456 -6.37 -11.66 -38.12
C LEU A 456 -6.85 -10.33 -37.49
N GLU A 457 -8.03 -10.30 -36.88
CA GLU A 457 -8.50 -9.14 -36.10
C GLU A 457 -7.59 -8.93 -34.88
N PHE A 458 -7.30 -10.00 -34.14
CA PHE A 458 -6.39 -9.96 -32.98
C PHE A 458 -4.97 -9.51 -33.37
N GLN A 459 -4.47 -9.96 -34.53
CA GLN A 459 -3.22 -9.48 -35.11
C GLN A 459 -3.21 -7.96 -35.27
N LYS A 460 -4.22 -7.42 -35.97
CA LYS A 460 -4.31 -5.98 -36.25
C LYS A 460 -4.38 -5.13 -34.98
N ASP A 461 -5.06 -5.65 -33.95
CA ASP A 461 -5.14 -4.98 -32.65
C ASP A 461 -3.77 -4.92 -31.96
N LEU A 462 -2.96 -5.99 -32.01
CA LEU A 462 -1.58 -5.96 -31.52
C LEU A 462 -0.69 -5.01 -32.32
N GLU A 463 -0.76 -5.06 -33.64
CA GLU A 463 -0.03 -4.15 -34.53
C GLU A 463 -0.35 -2.69 -34.19
N LYS A 464 -1.64 -2.37 -33.95
CA LYS A 464 -2.09 -1.02 -33.59
C LYS A 464 -1.63 -0.57 -32.20
N ILE A 465 -1.57 -1.46 -31.21
CA ILE A 465 -1.09 -1.11 -29.86
C ILE A 465 0.41 -0.80 -29.90
N PHE A 466 1.20 -1.67 -30.52
CA PHE A 466 2.66 -1.62 -30.43
C PHE A 466 3.35 -0.93 -31.61
N GLY A 467 2.60 -0.54 -32.65
CA GLY A 467 3.17 0.04 -33.87
C GLY A 467 4.18 -0.92 -34.50
N LEU A 468 3.75 -2.16 -34.72
CA LEU A 468 4.58 -3.21 -35.30
C LEU A 468 4.52 -3.14 -36.83
N ASP A 469 5.63 -3.50 -37.47
CA ASP A 469 5.60 -3.77 -38.90
C ASP A 469 4.72 -5.00 -39.18
N LYS A 470 4.07 -5.02 -40.36
CA LYS A 470 3.12 -6.07 -40.71
C LYS A 470 3.81 -7.44 -40.69
N GLY A 471 3.38 -8.32 -39.76
CA GLY A 471 3.95 -9.66 -39.59
C GLY A 471 5.19 -9.75 -38.70
N GLU A 472 5.56 -8.69 -37.96
CA GLU A 472 6.71 -8.72 -37.06
C GLU A 472 6.53 -9.75 -35.92
N ASN A 473 7.46 -10.70 -35.81
CA ASN A 473 7.47 -11.77 -34.80
C ASN A 473 6.18 -12.62 -34.77
N LEU A 474 5.51 -12.73 -35.92
CA LEU A 474 4.22 -13.38 -36.10
C LEU A 474 4.35 -14.82 -36.56
N ARG A 475 3.47 -15.70 -36.05
CA ARG A 475 3.13 -16.97 -36.68
C ARG A 475 1.63 -17.21 -36.64
N ILE A 476 1.04 -17.62 -37.76
CA ILE A 476 -0.33 -18.19 -37.79
C ILE A 476 -0.19 -19.66 -38.12
N ILE A 477 -0.71 -20.52 -37.24
CA ILE A 477 -0.67 -21.97 -37.38
C ILE A 477 -2.08 -22.47 -37.62
N GLU A 478 -2.25 -23.30 -38.64
CA GLU A 478 -3.47 -24.06 -38.87
C GLU A 478 -3.32 -25.44 -38.25
N GLY A 479 -4.30 -25.86 -37.44
CA GLY A 479 -4.28 -27.15 -36.78
C GLY A 479 -5.19 -27.20 -35.56
N GLY A 480 -5.49 -28.39 -35.07
CA GLY A 480 -6.23 -28.56 -33.82
C GLY A 480 -6.51 -30.02 -33.49
N GLU A 481 -6.22 -30.39 -32.24
CA GLU A 481 -6.35 -31.77 -31.73
C GLU A 481 -7.83 -32.22 -31.67
N PHE A 482 -8.76 -31.28 -31.54
CA PHE A 482 -10.20 -31.53 -31.35
C PHE A 482 -11.07 -30.92 -32.47
N GLY A 483 -10.47 -30.64 -33.63
CA GLY A 483 -11.11 -30.04 -34.80
C GLY A 483 -10.27 -28.92 -35.44
N HIS A 484 -10.72 -28.44 -36.60
CA HIS A 484 -10.05 -27.37 -37.34
C HIS A 484 -10.00 -26.06 -36.54
N SER A 485 -8.81 -25.46 -36.43
CA SER A 485 -8.62 -24.15 -35.80
C SER A 485 -7.40 -23.42 -36.36
N TRP A 486 -7.39 -22.10 -36.18
CA TRP A 486 -6.28 -21.21 -36.45
C TRP A 486 -5.74 -20.68 -35.13
N CYS A 487 -4.42 -20.60 -35.00
CA CYS A 487 -3.74 -20.06 -33.82
C CYS A 487 -2.78 -18.95 -34.25
N TYR A 488 -3.09 -17.71 -33.87
CA TYR A 488 -2.16 -16.59 -33.98
C TYR A 488 -1.19 -16.62 -32.81
N GLN A 489 0.09 -16.35 -33.05
CA GLN A 489 1.12 -16.21 -32.03
C GLN A 489 2.03 -15.01 -32.34
N ASN A 490 2.34 -14.20 -31.32
CA ASN A 490 3.41 -13.20 -31.39
C ASN A 490 4.51 -13.51 -30.38
N THR A 491 5.75 -13.67 -30.85
CA THR A 491 6.90 -14.11 -30.04
C THR A 491 7.72 -12.96 -29.44
N ASN A 492 7.33 -11.70 -29.67
CA ASN A 492 8.01 -10.54 -29.13
C ASN A 492 7.91 -10.50 -27.60
N ARG A 493 9.03 -10.80 -26.92
CA ARG A 493 9.10 -10.88 -25.45
C ARG A 493 8.70 -9.58 -24.76
N LYS A 494 8.84 -8.41 -25.40
CA LYS A 494 8.47 -7.11 -24.83
C LYS A 494 6.95 -6.95 -24.73
N ILE A 495 6.22 -7.39 -25.77
CA ILE A 495 4.76 -7.45 -25.80
C ILE A 495 4.24 -8.41 -24.72
N ILE A 496 4.85 -9.60 -24.65
CA ILE A 496 4.49 -10.63 -23.67
C ILE A 496 4.64 -10.08 -22.24
N ARG A 497 5.76 -9.42 -21.95
CA ARG A 497 6.05 -8.82 -20.63
C ARG A 497 5.08 -7.69 -20.28
N PHE A 498 4.68 -6.87 -21.26
CA PHE A 498 3.62 -5.87 -21.07
C PHE A 498 2.29 -6.51 -20.65
N PHE A 499 1.84 -7.57 -21.34
CA PHE A 499 0.59 -8.25 -20.98
C PHE A 499 0.65 -8.96 -19.62
N ILE A 500 1.81 -9.51 -19.24
CA ILE A 500 2.03 -10.06 -17.88
C ILE A 500 1.87 -8.96 -16.82
N ALA A 501 2.45 -7.78 -17.05
CA ALA A 501 2.37 -6.65 -16.11
C ALA A 501 0.92 -6.21 -15.86
N ILE A 502 0.08 -6.20 -16.90
CA ILE A 502 -1.36 -5.92 -16.78
C ILE A 502 -2.22 -7.15 -16.40
N LYS A 503 -1.60 -8.22 -15.92
CA LYS A 503 -2.23 -9.43 -15.34
C LYS A 503 -2.90 -10.39 -16.33
N SER A 504 -2.38 -10.48 -17.56
CA SER A 504 -2.72 -11.59 -18.47
C SER A 504 -2.25 -12.93 -17.90
N PRO A 505 -3.05 -14.01 -17.99
CA PRO A 505 -2.67 -15.33 -17.48
C PRO A 505 -1.53 -15.96 -18.29
N VAL A 506 -0.65 -16.68 -17.59
CA VAL A 506 0.51 -17.37 -18.19
C VAL A 506 0.36 -18.88 -17.99
N GLY A 507 0.43 -19.64 -19.08
CA GLY A 507 0.29 -21.10 -19.06
C GLY A 507 -1.16 -21.56 -18.87
N LYS A 508 -1.35 -22.66 -18.15
CA LYS A 508 -2.65 -23.33 -18.00
C LYS A 508 -3.59 -22.53 -17.10
N LYS A 509 -4.64 -21.93 -17.68
CA LYS A 509 -5.63 -21.13 -16.95
C LYS A 509 -6.38 -21.92 -15.88
N SER A 510 -6.63 -23.22 -16.08
CA SER A 510 -7.39 -24.04 -15.14
C SER A 510 -6.68 -24.28 -13.79
N SER A 511 -5.35 -24.16 -13.76
CA SER A 511 -4.50 -24.42 -12.59
C SER A 511 -3.95 -23.14 -11.95
N GLN A 512 -4.46 -21.97 -12.33
CA GLN A 512 -4.07 -20.68 -11.75
C GLN A 512 -5.28 -19.82 -11.38
N GLU A 513 -5.05 -18.83 -10.52
CA GLU A 513 -6.04 -17.82 -10.18
C GLU A 513 -6.32 -16.91 -11.38
N LEU A 514 -7.60 -16.68 -11.66
CA LEU A 514 -8.04 -15.72 -12.66
C LEU A 514 -8.46 -14.42 -11.97
N THR A 515 -8.00 -13.30 -12.49
CA THR A 515 -8.29 -11.97 -11.94
C THR A 515 -8.66 -11.02 -13.07
N ILE A 516 -9.72 -10.24 -12.84
CA ILE A 516 -10.06 -9.08 -13.66
C ILE A 516 -9.45 -7.84 -12.97
N PRO A 517 -8.48 -7.14 -13.59
CA PRO A 517 -7.86 -5.97 -12.98
C PRO A 517 -8.87 -4.87 -12.67
N GLY A 518 -8.70 -4.18 -11.54
CA GLY A 518 -9.63 -3.14 -11.09
C GLY A 518 -9.77 -1.97 -12.07
N TRP A 519 -8.73 -1.67 -12.84
CA TRP A 519 -8.73 -0.59 -13.83
C TRP A 519 -9.73 -0.82 -14.98
N ILE A 520 -10.13 -2.07 -15.25
CA ILE A 520 -11.13 -2.42 -16.27
C ILE A 520 -12.50 -1.79 -15.94
N TYR A 521 -12.83 -1.67 -14.65
CA TYR A 521 -14.11 -1.14 -14.18
C TYR A 521 -14.15 0.39 -14.09
N LYS A 522 -13.03 1.08 -14.39
CA LYS A 522 -12.94 2.54 -14.19
C LYS A 522 -13.64 3.36 -15.26
N LYS A 523 -13.75 2.85 -16.48
CA LYS A 523 -14.48 3.50 -17.58
C LYS A 523 -15.36 2.47 -18.29
N ASN A 524 -16.61 2.84 -18.58
CA ASN A 524 -17.61 1.94 -19.17
C ASN A 524 -17.18 1.33 -20.51
N ASN A 525 -16.45 2.08 -21.35
CA ASN A 525 -15.92 1.58 -22.62
C ASN A 525 -14.87 0.47 -22.42
N LEU A 526 -13.99 0.58 -21.41
CA LEU A 526 -13.00 -0.46 -21.06
C LEU A 526 -13.69 -1.73 -20.60
N THR A 527 -14.65 -1.57 -19.69
CA THR A 527 -15.47 -2.67 -19.18
C THR A 527 -16.15 -3.40 -20.34
N LYS A 528 -16.81 -2.66 -21.23
CA LYS A 528 -17.48 -3.21 -22.41
C LYS A 528 -16.54 -4.01 -23.32
N GLU A 529 -15.41 -3.44 -23.72
CA GLU A 529 -14.48 -4.13 -24.65
C GLU A 529 -13.83 -5.38 -24.03
N PHE A 530 -13.45 -5.31 -22.74
CA PHE A 530 -12.90 -6.45 -22.02
C PHE A 530 -13.89 -7.62 -21.94
N PHE A 531 -15.10 -7.35 -21.45
CA PHE A 531 -16.11 -8.41 -21.31
C PHE A 531 -16.62 -8.89 -22.67
N ALA A 532 -16.62 -8.06 -23.70
CA ALA A 532 -17.00 -8.47 -25.04
C ALA A 532 -16.07 -9.54 -25.62
N SER A 533 -14.77 -9.45 -25.39
CA SER A 533 -13.81 -10.49 -25.78
C SER A 533 -13.97 -11.75 -24.95
N LEU A 534 -14.18 -11.61 -23.65
CA LEU A 534 -14.37 -12.76 -22.76
C LEU A 534 -15.67 -13.54 -23.09
N LEU A 535 -16.77 -12.83 -23.35
CA LEU A 535 -18.03 -13.42 -23.83
C LEU A 535 -17.85 -14.07 -25.20
N GLY A 536 -17.06 -13.46 -26.09
CA GLY A 536 -16.73 -14.03 -27.39
C GLY A 536 -16.05 -15.39 -27.29
N SER A 537 -15.17 -15.58 -26.31
CA SER A 537 -14.55 -16.88 -26.09
C SER A 537 -15.45 -17.89 -25.37
N GLU A 538 -16.09 -17.51 -24.27
CA GLU A 538 -16.64 -18.50 -23.33
C GLU A 538 -18.19 -18.57 -23.33
N ALA A 539 -18.91 -17.56 -23.83
CA ALA A 539 -20.38 -17.58 -23.78
C ALA A 539 -20.97 -18.62 -24.76
N GLY A 540 -21.87 -19.46 -24.26
CA GLY A 540 -22.64 -20.41 -25.04
C GLY A 540 -23.89 -19.76 -25.61
N ILE A 541 -23.96 -19.58 -26.93
CA ILE A 541 -25.13 -18.96 -27.57
C ILE A 541 -26.26 -19.98 -27.77
N PRO A 542 -27.52 -19.67 -27.38
CA PRO A 542 -28.64 -20.59 -27.50
C PRO A 542 -29.07 -20.79 -28.96
N LYS A 543 -29.97 -21.75 -29.16
CA LYS A 543 -30.73 -22.03 -30.38
C LYS A 543 -32.20 -22.21 -30.01
N VAL A 544 -33.09 -21.97 -30.97
CA VAL A 544 -34.50 -22.31 -30.84
C VAL A 544 -34.66 -23.82 -30.71
N HIS A 545 -35.33 -24.27 -29.65
CA HIS A 545 -35.58 -25.68 -29.38
C HIS A 545 -36.53 -26.29 -30.43
N VAL A 546 -36.50 -27.60 -30.63
CA VAL A 546 -37.33 -28.31 -31.62
C VAL A 546 -38.82 -28.06 -31.41
N SER A 547 -39.27 -27.95 -30.15
CA SER A 547 -40.65 -27.60 -29.79
C SER A 547 -41.07 -26.19 -30.20
N LYS A 548 -40.15 -25.32 -30.65
CA LYS A 548 -40.38 -23.92 -31.03
C LYS A 548 -40.93 -23.02 -29.90
N ILE A 549 -41.13 -23.53 -28.69
CA ILE A 549 -41.69 -22.77 -27.55
C ILE A 549 -40.60 -22.05 -26.74
N ARG A 550 -39.40 -22.65 -26.66
CA ARG A 550 -38.30 -22.21 -25.79
C ARG A 550 -36.96 -22.19 -26.53
N LEU A 551 -35.96 -21.61 -25.90
CA LEU A 551 -34.56 -21.75 -26.29
C LEU A 551 -33.89 -22.89 -25.51
N ASN A 552 -32.80 -23.44 -26.03
CA ASN A 552 -31.96 -24.38 -25.30
C ASN A 552 -31.00 -23.62 -24.34
N THR A 553 -29.83 -24.20 -24.06
CA THR A 553 -28.83 -23.63 -23.16
C THR A 553 -28.28 -22.28 -23.65
N PHE A 554 -28.36 -21.27 -22.77
CA PHE A 554 -27.58 -20.05 -22.81
C PHE A 554 -26.77 -19.98 -21.51
N ASP A 555 -25.45 -20.03 -21.59
CA ASP A 555 -24.59 -20.14 -20.41
C ASP A 555 -23.23 -19.45 -20.58
N PHE A 556 -22.54 -19.32 -19.45
CA PHE A 556 -21.12 -19.00 -19.41
C PHE A 556 -20.46 -20.01 -18.47
N ALA A 557 -19.39 -20.66 -18.93
CA ALA A 557 -18.74 -21.72 -18.18
C ALA A 557 -17.22 -21.63 -18.28
N ILE A 558 -16.52 -21.95 -17.19
CA ILE A 558 -15.06 -22.05 -17.14
C ILE A 558 -14.65 -23.28 -16.34
N SER A 559 -13.46 -23.79 -16.60
CA SER A 559 -12.88 -24.91 -15.85
C SER A 559 -11.87 -24.45 -14.80
N GLY A 560 -11.70 -25.23 -13.74
CA GLY A 560 -10.72 -24.98 -12.70
C GLY A 560 -10.47 -26.19 -11.82
N GLU A 561 -9.29 -26.24 -11.23
CA GLU A 561 -8.95 -27.24 -10.20
C GLU A 561 -9.73 -26.99 -8.90
N GLU A 562 -9.88 -28.03 -8.09
CA GLU A 562 -10.71 -27.99 -6.86
C GLU A 562 -10.21 -26.96 -5.84
N GLY A 563 -8.89 -26.79 -5.71
CA GLY A 563 -8.30 -25.76 -4.84
C GLY A 563 -8.60 -24.31 -5.27
N LEU A 564 -9.06 -24.09 -6.50
CA LEU A 564 -9.38 -22.76 -7.04
C LEU A 564 -10.88 -22.45 -7.01
N LYS A 565 -11.69 -23.27 -6.33
CA LYS A 565 -13.16 -23.12 -6.25
C LYS A 565 -13.61 -21.70 -5.93
N GLN A 566 -13.08 -21.10 -4.86
CA GLN A 566 -13.49 -19.75 -4.45
C GLN A 566 -13.06 -18.69 -5.47
N ASN A 567 -11.86 -18.81 -6.06
CA ASN A 567 -11.40 -17.91 -7.11
C ASN A 567 -12.32 -17.96 -8.35
N ARG A 568 -12.76 -19.16 -8.77
CA ARG A 568 -13.68 -19.34 -9.90
C ARG A 568 -15.06 -18.75 -9.63
N ILE A 569 -15.61 -18.98 -8.42
CA ILE A 569 -16.88 -18.38 -8.01
C ILE A 569 -16.79 -16.85 -8.04
N ASN A 570 -15.75 -16.27 -7.43
CA ASN A 570 -15.54 -14.83 -7.40
C ASN A 570 -15.36 -14.23 -8.81
N PHE A 571 -14.66 -14.94 -9.70
CA PHE A 571 -14.47 -14.53 -11.09
C PHE A 571 -15.80 -14.54 -11.86
N LEU A 572 -16.60 -15.60 -11.73
CA LEU A 572 -17.91 -15.69 -12.37
C LEU A 572 -18.90 -14.65 -11.81
N GLU A 573 -18.88 -14.36 -10.51
CA GLU A 573 -19.72 -13.31 -9.93
C GLU A 573 -19.40 -11.93 -10.52
N LYS A 574 -18.13 -11.63 -10.81
CA LYS A 574 -17.77 -10.38 -11.51
C LYS A 574 -18.38 -10.29 -12.90
N ILE A 575 -18.45 -11.41 -13.63
CA ILE A 575 -19.10 -11.47 -14.95
C ILE A 575 -20.62 -11.30 -14.81
N LYS A 576 -21.23 -11.97 -13.82
CA LYS A 576 -22.66 -11.81 -13.52
C LYS A 576 -23.01 -10.36 -13.16
N ASN A 577 -22.18 -9.70 -12.36
CA ASN A 577 -22.35 -8.29 -12.00
C ASN A 577 -22.26 -7.37 -13.22
N TYR A 578 -21.32 -7.63 -14.14
CA TYR A 578 -21.28 -6.91 -15.41
C TYR A 578 -22.55 -7.13 -16.22
N LEU A 579 -22.99 -8.38 -16.40
CA LEU A 579 -24.21 -8.70 -17.14
C LEU A 579 -25.44 -8.04 -16.51
N ALA A 580 -25.57 -8.06 -15.19
CA ALA A 580 -26.63 -7.36 -14.47
C ALA A 580 -26.59 -5.84 -14.71
N SER A 581 -25.40 -5.22 -14.75
CA SER A 581 -25.24 -3.78 -15.03
C SER A 581 -25.67 -3.35 -16.44
N VAL A 582 -25.88 -4.32 -17.34
CA VAL A 582 -26.37 -4.10 -18.71
C VAL A 582 -27.72 -4.78 -18.94
N ASP A 583 -28.51 -4.95 -17.87
CA ASP A 583 -29.86 -5.51 -17.85
C ASP A 583 -29.96 -6.97 -18.34
N VAL A 584 -28.89 -7.75 -18.18
CA VAL A 584 -28.86 -9.19 -18.49
C VAL A 584 -28.96 -10.00 -17.20
N LYS A 585 -30.09 -10.69 -17.05
CA LYS A 585 -30.39 -11.61 -15.96
C LYS A 585 -29.62 -12.92 -16.10
N THR A 586 -29.10 -13.41 -14.98
CA THR A 586 -28.34 -14.66 -14.86
C THR A 586 -28.85 -15.49 -13.69
N GLY A 587 -28.65 -16.82 -13.76
CA GLY A 587 -28.98 -17.77 -12.70
C GLY A 587 -27.85 -17.95 -11.69
N LYS A 588 -28.06 -18.85 -10.74
CA LYS A 588 -27.03 -19.22 -9.74
C LYS A 588 -25.84 -19.92 -10.41
N ILE A 589 -24.66 -19.77 -9.80
CA ILE A 589 -23.47 -20.52 -10.21
C ILE A 589 -23.64 -21.97 -9.74
N SER A 590 -23.37 -22.89 -10.65
CA SER A 590 -23.42 -24.34 -10.47
C SER A 590 -22.05 -24.96 -10.78
N THR A 591 -21.76 -26.11 -10.18
CA THR A 591 -20.50 -26.83 -10.37
C THR A 591 -20.73 -28.25 -10.82
N ARG A 592 -19.93 -28.75 -11.76
CA ARG A 592 -19.98 -30.14 -12.23
C ARG A 592 -18.56 -30.70 -12.37
N LYS A 593 -18.28 -31.87 -11.77
CA LYS A 593 -17.01 -32.56 -11.99
C LYS A 593 -16.94 -33.08 -13.44
N ILE A 594 -15.83 -32.80 -14.12
CA ILE A 594 -15.52 -33.30 -15.46
C ILE A 594 -14.36 -34.29 -15.35
N ARG A 595 -14.52 -35.47 -15.96
CA ARG A 595 -13.41 -36.42 -16.17
C ARG A 595 -12.65 -36.01 -17.43
N THR A 596 -11.39 -35.60 -17.28
CA THR A 596 -10.48 -35.32 -18.39
C THR A 596 -9.56 -36.53 -18.60
N LYS A 597 -9.43 -37.02 -19.85
CA LYS A 597 -8.59 -38.19 -20.20
C LYS A 597 -7.08 -38.02 -19.92
N LYS A 598 -6.62 -36.83 -19.51
CA LYS A 598 -5.19 -36.45 -19.39
C LYS A 598 -4.78 -35.90 -18.00
N SER A 599 -5.63 -35.95 -16.96
CA SER A 599 -5.22 -35.51 -15.61
C SER A 599 -5.87 -36.31 -14.48
N ASP A 600 -5.04 -36.92 -13.62
CA ASP A 600 -5.46 -37.65 -12.42
C ASP A 600 -6.15 -36.78 -11.36
N LYS A 601 -5.97 -35.46 -11.44
CA LYS A 601 -6.73 -34.47 -10.67
C LYS A 601 -7.96 -34.05 -11.48
N GLY A 602 -9.15 -34.41 -11.00
CA GLY A 602 -10.42 -34.07 -11.67
C GLY A 602 -10.59 -32.55 -11.85
N SER A 603 -11.02 -32.13 -13.05
CA SER A 603 -11.33 -30.73 -13.34
C SER A 603 -12.79 -30.43 -12.99
N ILE A 604 -13.07 -29.26 -12.42
CA ILE A 604 -14.43 -28.82 -12.09
C ILE A 604 -14.86 -27.77 -13.10
N LEU A 605 -16.04 -27.96 -13.69
CA LEU A 605 -16.73 -26.95 -14.49
C LEU A 605 -17.54 -26.05 -13.56
N TYR A 606 -17.32 -24.75 -13.66
CA TYR A 606 -18.06 -23.70 -12.99
C TYR A 606 -18.91 -22.98 -14.03
N ARG A 607 -20.23 -22.94 -13.84
CA ARG A 607 -21.16 -22.42 -14.86
C ARG A 607 -22.32 -21.69 -14.23
N PHE A 608 -22.74 -20.59 -14.84
CA PHE A 608 -24.08 -20.02 -14.61
C PHE A 608 -24.88 -19.98 -15.92
N MET A 609 -26.20 -20.02 -15.79
CA MET A 609 -27.12 -19.85 -16.91
C MET A 609 -27.38 -18.36 -17.16
N ILE A 610 -27.42 -17.94 -18.42
CA ILE A 610 -27.98 -16.65 -18.80
C ILE A 610 -29.47 -16.89 -19.11
N SER A 611 -30.36 -16.04 -18.62
CA SER A 611 -31.81 -16.25 -18.82
C SER A 611 -32.16 -16.31 -20.30
N THR A 612 -32.99 -17.29 -20.66
CA THR A 612 -33.47 -17.52 -22.02
C THR A 612 -34.81 -16.81 -22.31
N GLU A 613 -35.30 -16.00 -21.36
CA GLU A 613 -36.40 -15.08 -21.60
C GLU A 613 -36.12 -14.21 -22.81
N PHE A 614 -37.15 -13.98 -23.64
CA PHE A 614 -36.97 -13.27 -24.90
C PHE A 614 -36.48 -11.83 -24.67
N GLN A 615 -37.03 -11.13 -23.67
CA GLN A 615 -36.52 -9.81 -23.27
C GLN A 615 -35.05 -9.83 -22.85
N ASN A 616 -34.63 -10.87 -22.12
CA ASN A 616 -33.23 -11.00 -21.69
C ASN A 616 -32.28 -11.23 -22.87
N LEU A 617 -32.72 -12.03 -23.86
CA LEU A 617 -31.99 -12.23 -25.10
C LEU A 617 -31.83 -10.94 -25.91
N ILE A 618 -32.89 -10.10 -25.95
CA ILE A 618 -32.86 -8.76 -26.55
C ILE A 618 -31.85 -7.87 -25.82
N ASN A 619 -31.91 -7.83 -24.48
CA ASN A 619 -30.98 -7.02 -23.67
C ASN A 619 -29.53 -7.44 -23.92
N PHE A 620 -29.25 -8.75 -23.91
CA PHE A 620 -27.91 -9.25 -24.22
C PHE A 620 -27.46 -8.83 -25.62
N SER A 621 -28.31 -8.99 -26.64
CA SER A 621 -27.96 -8.63 -28.02
C SER A 621 -27.74 -7.14 -28.25
N LYS A 622 -28.45 -6.28 -27.52
CA LYS A 622 -28.37 -4.82 -27.70
C LYS A 622 -27.31 -4.18 -26.82
N ASN A 623 -27.05 -4.74 -25.64
CA ASN A 623 -26.20 -4.12 -24.63
C ASN A 623 -24.82 -4.80 -24.50
N CYS A 624 -24.68 -6.06 -24.94
CA CYS A 624 -23.40 -6.76 -24.97
C CYS A 624 -22.82 -6.79 -26.38
N LYS A 625 -21.49 -6.69 -26.47
CA LYS A 625 -20.71 -6.92 -27.68
C LYS A 625 -20.04 -8.30 -27.58
N ILE A 626 -19.72 -8.89 -28.73
CA ILE A 626 -18.94 -10.12 -28.85
C ILE A 626 -17.72 -9.81 -29.71
N ASN A 627 -16.51 -9.88 -29.17
CA ASN A 627 -15.28 -9.68 -29.94
C ASN A 627 -14.65 -11.03 -30.31
N TYR A 628 -13.87 -11.06 -31.40
CA TYR A 628 -13.11 -12.23 -31.85
C TYR A 628 -13.92 -13.53 -32.03
N CYS A 629 -15.22 -13.43 -32.31
CA CYS A 629 -16.06 -14.59 -32.61
C CYS A 629 -17.27 -14.22 -33.47
N ASN A 630 -17.10 -14.21 -34.80
CA ASN A 630 -18.17 -13.89 -35.74
C ASN A 630 -19.26 -14.96 -35.78
N TYR A 631 -18.87 -16.24 -35.68
CA TYR A 631 -19.81 -17.36 -35.57
C TYR A 631 -20.86 -17.14 -34.46
N LYS A 632 -20.44 -16.70 -33.26
CA LYS A 632 -21.36 -16.47 -32.13
C LYS A 632 -22.26 -15.26 -32.37
N LYS A 633 -21.75 -14.18 -32.99
CA LYS A 633 -22.56 -13.03 -33.41
C LYS A 633 -23.68 -13.49 -34.36
N GLU A 634 -23.33 -14.19 -35.44
CA GLU A 634 -24.29 -14.65 -36.43
C GLU A 634 -25.31 -15.63 -35.82
N LYS A 635 -24.84 -16.58 -35.00
CA LYS A 635 -25.70 -17.56 -34.35
C LYS A 635 -26.72 -16.88 -33.44
N LEU A 636 -26.31 -15.84 -32.71
CA LEU A 636 -27.19 -15.07 -31.84
C LEU A 636 -28.26 -14.35 -32.67
N THR A 637 -27.86 -13.63 -33.72
CA THR A 637 -28.77 -12.92 -34.63
C THR A 637 -29.77 -13.88 -35.29
N LYS A 638 -29.30 -15.01 -35.85
CA LYS A 638 -30.14 -16.05 -36.44
C LYS A 638 -31.14 -16.61 -35.42
N THR A 639 -30.72 -16.82 -34.17
CA THR A 639 -31.58 -17.33 -33.10
C THR A 639 -32.66 -16.33 -32.70
N ILE A 640 -32.30 -15.05 -32.52
CA ILE A 640 -33.25 -13.98 -32.18
C ILE A 640 -34.29 -13.84 -33.29
N ASN A 641 -33.86 -13.72 -34.55
CA ASN A 641 -34.77 -13.55 -35.68
C ASN A 641 -35.73 -14.73 -35.84
N LYS A 642 -35.23 -15.97 -35.68
CA LYS A 642 -36.07 -17.17 -35.72
C LYS A 642 -37.09 -17.18 -34.59
N PHE A 643 -36.67 -16.88 -33.35
CA PHE A 643 -37.56 -16.93 -32.19
C PHE A 643 -38.58 -15.79 -32.19
N ARG A 644 -38.17 -14.60 -32.64
CA ARG A 644 -39.03 -13.45 -32.92
C ARG A 644 -40.17 -13.81 -33.88
N LYS A 645 -39.85 -14.40 -35.05
CA LYS A 645 -40.87 -14.81 -36.03
C LYS A 645 -41.89 -15.76 -35.43
N ILE A 646 -41.43 -16.74 -34.64
CA ILE A 646 -42.32 -17.68 -33.96
C ILE A 646 -43.20 -16.98 -32.92
N LYS A 647 -42.65 -16.03 -32.15
CA LYS A 647 -43.40 -15.25 -31.16
C LYS A 647 -44.45 -14.35 -31.82
N LYS A 648 -44.11 -13.68 -32.93
CA LYS A 648 -45.03 -12.85 -33.73
C LYS A 648 -46.21 -13.67 -34.25
N GLN A 649 -45.93 -14.78 -34.94
CA GLN A 649 -46.98 -15.67 -35.45
C GLN A 649 -47.94 -16.16 -34.37
N ARG A 650 -47.43 -16.47 -33.17
CA ARG A 650 -48.27 -16.88 -32.04
C ARG A 650 -49.06 -15.74 -31.44
N TYR A 651 -48.47 -14.55 -31.38
CA TYR A 651 -49.17 -13.34 -30.93
C TYR A 651 -50.34 -13.04 -31.86
N ASP A 652 -50.10 -12.99 -33.17
CA ASP A 652 -51.12 -12.74 -34.19
C ASP A 652 -52.25 -13.79 -34.13
N LYS A 653 -51.90 -15.07 -33.91
CA LYS A 653 -52.87 -16.13 -33.69
C LYS A 653 -53.77 -15.89 -32.46
N LEU A 654 -53.18 -15.55 -31.31
CA LEU A 654 -53.95 -15.26 -30.09
C LEU A 654 -54.86 -14.05 -30.27
N ILE A 655 -54.39 -12.99 -30.95
CA ILE A 655 -55.23 -11.83 -31.27
C ILE A 655 -56.41 -12.24 -32.17
N SER A 656 -56.17 -13.07 -33.19
CA SER A 656 -57.24 -13.56 -34.08
C SER A 656 -58.26 -14.47 -33.39
N GLU A 657 -57.85 -15.16 -32.31
CA GLU A 657 -58.73 -15.97 -31.45
C GLU A 657 -59.50 -15.13 -30.42
N GLY A 658 -59.40 -13.79 -30.46
CA GLY A 658 -60.14 -12.87 -29.61
C GLY A 658 -59.47 -12.56 -28.27
N TYR A 659 -58.23 -13.01 -28.02
CA TYR A 659 -57.51 -12.64 -26.81
C TYR A 659 -57.08 -11.17 -26.85
N GLY A 660 -57.26 -10.46 -25.73
CA GLY A 660 -56.70 -9.11 -25.56
C GLY A 660 -55.16 -9.12 -25.57
N ALA A 661 -54.56 -7.99 -25.99
CA ALA A 661 -53.11 -7.83 -26.12
C ALA A 661 -52.33 -8.20 -24.85
N GLU A 662 -52.81 -7.79 -23.67
CA GLU A 662 -52.19 -8.10 -22.38
C GLU A 662 -52.24 -9.61 -22.07
N SER A 663 -53.37 -10.27 -22.33
CA SER A 663 -53.50 -11.72 -22.18
C SER A 663 -52.55 -12.47 -23.11
N ALA A 664 -52.47 -12.05 -24.37
CA ALA A 664 -51.56 -12.64 -25.35
C ALA A 664 -50.09 -12.46 -24.96
N MET A 665 -49.72 -11.29 -24.43
CA MET A 665 -48.37 -11.03 -23.91
C MET A 665 -48.02 -11.94 -22.74
N ASN A 666 -48.92 -12.08 -21.77
CA ASN A 666 -48.71 -12.92 -20.58
C ASN A 666 -48.52 -14.39 -20.95
N GLN A 667 -49.35 -14.93 -21.85
CA GLN A 667 -49.20 -16.31 -22.34
C GLN A 667 -47.88 -16.54 -23.09
N LEU A 668 -47.37 -15.52 -23.78
CA LEU A 668 -46.11 -15.60 -24.52
C LEU A 668 -44.90 -15.16 -23.69
N ASN A 669 -45.06 -14.79 -22.43
CA ASN A 669 -44.01 -14.22 -21.58
C ASN A 669 -43.26 -13.07 -22.30
N LEU A 670 -44.03 -12.13 -22.85
CA LEU A 670 -43.53 -10.94 -23.53
C LEU A 670 -43.71 -9.72 -22.62
N SER A 671 -42.63 -8.96 -22.43
CA SER A 671 -42.73 -7.61 -21.88
C SER A 671 -43.30 -6.64 -22.95
N PRO A 672 -43.78 -5.44 -22.58
CA PRO A 672 -44.21 -4.44 -23.55
C PRO A 672 -43.13 -4.10 -24.59
N ARG A 673 -41.87 -4.02 -24.13
CA ARG A 673 -40.71 -3.81 -25.02
C ARG A 673 -40.50 -4.99 -25.95
N ALA A 674 -40.59 -6.23 -25.48
CA ALA A 674 -40.45 -7.41 -26.33
C ALA A 674 -41.59 -7.51 -27.35
N LEU A 675 -42.81 -7.10 -26.99
CA LEU A 675 -43.94 -7.01 -27.92
C LEU A 675 -43.66 -5.98 -29.02
N TYR A 676 -43.27 -4.76 -28.66
CA TYR A 676 -42.87 -3.73 -29.63
C TYR A 676 -41.81 -4.27 -30.61
N GLU A 677 -40.81 -4.98 -30.07
CA GLU A 677 -39.72 -5.54 -30.84
C GLU A 677 -40.09 -6.75 -31.69
N ILE A 678 -41.22 -7.44 -31.48
CA ILE A 678 -41.69 -8.46 -32.44
C ILE A 678 -42.59 -7.84 -33.52
N LEU A 679 -43.34 -6.79 -33.21
CA LEU A 679 -44.27 -6.15 -34.14
C LEU A 679 -43.56 -5.29 -35.19
N ASN A 680 -42.55 -4.50 -34.79
CA ASN A 680 -42.01 -3.40 -35.62
C ASN A 680 -40.76 -3.73 -36.47
N ASP A 681 -40.51 -5.00 -36.78
CA ASP A 681 -39.35 -5.50 -37.58
C ASP A 681 -38.00 -4.78 -37.37
N THR A 682 -37.74 -4.38 -36.13
CA THR A 682 -36.49 -3.75 -35.67
C THR A 682 -35.26 -4.61 -35.98
N GLU A 683 -34.25 -4.02 -36.60
CA GLU A 683 -32.99 -4.70 -36.87
C GLU A 683 -32.27 -5.08 -35.56
N PHE A 684 -32.17 -6.39 -35.32
CA PHE A 684 -31.29 -6.97 -34.29
C PHE A 684 -29.88 -7.17 -34.83
N ILE A 685 -29.27 -6.10 -35.33
CA ILE A 685 -27.83 -6.11 -35.59
C ILE A 685 -27.18 -5.86 -34.22
N VAL A 686 -26.28 -6.75 -33.80
CA VAL A 686 -25.27 -6.45 -32.78
C VAL A 686 -24.49 -5.27 -33.33
N LYS A 687 -24.96 -4.03 -33.08
CA LYS A 687 -24.45 -2.82 -33.72
C LYS A 687 -22.96 -2.70 -33.43
N GLU A 688 -22.13 -3.01 -34.42
CA GLU A 688 -20.90 -2.26 -34.60
C GLU A 688 -21.35 -0.85 -34.96
N ARG A 689 -21.50 0.02 -33.94
CA ARG A 689 -21.50 1.45 -34.21
C ARG A 689 -20.18 1.72 -34.94
N LYS A 690 -20.25 1.97 -36.24
CA LYS A 690 -19.16 2.61 -36.98
C LYS A 690 -18.72 3.80 -36.13
N SER A 691 -17.44 3.84 -35.77
CA SER A 691 -16.84 5.01 -35.18
C SER A 691 -17.04 6.17 -36.15
N VAL A 692 -17.93 7.10 -35.82
CA VAL A 692 -17.93 8.40 -36.46
C VAL A 692 -16.75 9.14 -35.84
N TYR A 693 -15.60 8.98 -36.47
CA TYR A 693 -14.59 10.03 -36.50
C TYR A 693 -14.74 10.69 -37.87
N ALA A 694 -15.46 11.80 -37.87
CA ALA A 694 -15.19 12.98 -38.68
C ALA A 694 -15.20 14.14 -37.68
#